data_AF-A0A949B2X7-F1
#
_entry.id   AF-A0A949B2X7-F1
#
_cell.length_a   1.000
_cell.length_b   1.000
_cell.length_c   1.000
_cell.angle_alpha   90.00
_cell.angle_beta   90.00
_cell.angle_gamma   90.00
#
_symmetry.space_group_name_H-M   'P 1'
#
loop_
_entity.id
_entity.type
_entity.pdbx_description
1 polymer ?
#
loop_
_entity_poly.entity_id
_entity_poly.type
_entity_poly.pdbx_seq_one_letter_code
_entity_poly.pdbx_strand_id
1 'polypeptide(L)'
;MNYFNVLKTHPKGPEAARLYVDIFFQAIDSSRNESVRLNAVDNILVFIQKIIKDSGGELFRFLGVLDYAFEQIRQYPEETFFLFVKSFYQLDKLGRIYSQLAPSGSDFTAINRLLKEYYRYTYHYWLEQGDAGPWFEKESGDAIEDAGLDEVFKSVSHKQLKAWQNELARISQKSDGNPDKILSRLAKLPGYGQIVGRYNEIPQKILSAGRDKEQGNQWKLICLLHIMDLTGLSSIHEETLRDINRTLSWLIQHENPQVIKQALEKTFAILKISAEKFPGTALNCVLNMGRGVYKTGKEELVDFFMGSVVSLGFQAPEIKGVGDDWQVRANSAHLQNIRTWLELIELDPKWSKKLLSSLIIHLSLSGVFIRDTDLFPRDITRFLNSNINPVYNLAKQLTRLFPAYFNDIGAEGRLRDTSTRIDEICLRRDPLTHFLRKQSHVESSNQTVGLMEETLNFWNTKAKEGLKPFVPPNIYEQIETEGPYIDGVHRVVSHIYHTEGFDHVTGMLHVKGARLKEEVSDIPGVSDLDVERVELAITLYKLLYQKYNLGFTEIDGYLGQLQASGLPDLGKLKKAFEEEDSKKKLIKLLAYLERLKEVILSGEDYEIREDIYRKRHFTVDIPSMYGSYHEMKFDALGLSFRLENMVNVIFENIVEEIDLGLITKAAFHQIYDYLRLFDLALKLDGMSSLEMERQLDLLAHSLEIKGFSFTQYLDIFRGFSQAVSNIVNDYFNNIHQDNLSRILGQVLSERLMDKYLP
;
A
#
# COMPACT_ATOMS: atom_id res chain seq x y z
N MET A 1 26.17 20.15 3.49
CA MET A 1 26.87 21.27 2.82
C MET A 1 26.89 22.61 3.59
N ASN A 2 26.47 22.68 4.86
CA ASN A 2 26.42 23.96 5.61
C ASN A 2 27.79 24.47 6.10
N TYR A 3 28.85 23.69 5.89
CA TYR A 3 30.21 23.98 6.37
C TYR A 3 31.18 24.45 5.27
N PHE A 4 30.70 24.86 4.09
CA PHE A 4 31.58 25.31 3.00
C PHE A 4 32.50 26.48 3.42
N ASN A 5 32.04 27.33 4.34
CA ASN A 5 32.86 28.40 4.92
C ASN A 5 34.15 27.89 5.60
N VAL A 6 34.13 26.66 6.14
CA VAL A 6 35.32 26.01 6.74
C VAL A 6 36.31 25.59 5.65
N LEU A 7 35.80 25.07 4.52
CA LEU A 7 36.64 24.71 3.37
C LEU A 7 37.29 25.95 2.75
N LYS A 8 36.54 27.05 2.65
CA LYS A 8 37.02 28.33 2.09
C LYS A 8 38.20 28.90 2.88
N THR A 9 38.12 28.92 4.20
CA THR A 9 39.13 29.56 5.07
C THR A 9 40.33 28.67 5.36
N HIS A 10 40.19 27.35 5.27
CA HIS A 10 41.26 26.42 5.59
C HIS A 10 42.32 26.34 4.48
N PRO A 11 43.63 26.25 4.80
CA PRO A 11 44.69 26.12 3.79
C PRO A 11 44.51 24.91 2.87
N LYS A 12 44.17 23.74 3.45
CA LYS A 12 43.85 22.49 2.72
C LYS A 12 42.41 22.39 2.19
N GLY A 13 41.76 23.54 2.02
CA GLY A 13 40.37 23.64 1.57
C GLY A 13 40.10 22.98 0.22
N PRO A 14 40.91 23.26 -0.82
CA PRO A 14 40.78 22.63 -2.14
C PRO A 14 40.94 21.11 -2.11
N GLU A 15 41.88 20.57 -1.33
CA GLU A 15 42.09 19.13 -1.20
C GLU A 15 40.90 18.45 -0.54
N ALA A 16 40.34 19.06 0.52
CA ALA A 16 39.13 18.56 1.15
C ALA A 16 37.90 18.67 0.22
N ALA A 17 37.78 19.75 -0.56
CA ALA A 17 36.73 19.88 -1.56
C ALA A 17 36.84 18.81 -2.66
N ARG A 18 38.06 18.45 -3.06
CA ARG A 18 38.31 17.34 -3.99
C ARG A 18 37.85 16.00 -3.42
N LEU A 19 38.12 15.72 -2.15
CA LEU A 19 37.63 14.49 -1.51
C LEU A 19 36.09 14.41 -1.49
N TYR A 20 35.39 15.52 -1.26
CA TYR A 20 33.93 15.54 -1.38
C TYR A 20 33.45 15.22 -2.79
N VAL A 21 34.12 15.76 -3.81
CA VAL A 21 33.84 15.44 -5.22
C VAL A 21 34.06 13.94 -5.49
N ASP A 22 35.16 13.37 -5.00
CA ASP A 22 35.49 11.95 -5.17
C ASP A 22 34.47 11.03 -4.48
N ILE A 23 33.96 11.39 -3.30
CA ILE A 23 32.90 10.65 -2.60
C ILE A 23 31.62 10.59 -3.46
N PHE A 24 31.24 11.69 -4.10
CA PHE A 24 30.06 11.69 -4.97
C PHE A 24 30.28 10.83 -6.21
N PHE A 25 31.45 10.90 -6.86
CA PHE A 25 31.77 10.00 -7.99
C PHE A 25 31.76 8.53 -7.56
N GLN A 26 32.34 8.21 -6.40
CA GLN A 26 32.30 6.86 -5.86
C GLN A 26 30.86 6.36 -5.64
N ALA A 27 29.96 7.22 -5.15
CA ALA A 27 28.54 6.87 -4.99
C ALA A 27 27.83 6.63 -6.33
N ILE A 28 28.19 7.38 -7.39
CA ILE A 28 27.67 7.19 -8.74
C ILE A 28 28.12 5.84 -9.33
N ASP A 29 29.37 5.45 -9.06
CA ASP A 29 30.01 4.26 -9.65
C ASP A 29 29.66 2.96 -8.90
N SER A 30 29.51 3.02 -7.57
CA SER A 30 29.32 1.84 -6.72
C SER A 30 27.86 1.46 -6.50
N SER A 31 26.92 2.38 -6.67
CA SER A 31 25.51 2.12 -6.42
C SER A 31 24.83 1.43 -7.61
N ARG A 32 24.11 0.33 -7.33
CA ARG A 32 23.16 -0.28 -8.29
C ARG A 32 21.80 0.42 -8.33
N ASN A 33 21.52 1.27 -7.34
CA ASN A 33 20.26 2.00 -7.24
C ASN A 33 20.34 3.33 -8.00
N GLU A 34 19.53 3.49 -9.04
CA GLU A 34 19.51 4.70 -9.88
C GLU A 34 19.16 5.98 -9.09
N SER A 35 18.30 5.90 -8.06
CA SER A 35 17.94 7.08 -7.26
C SER A 35 19.13 7.61 -6.45
N VAL A 36 19.97 6.71 -5.93
CA VAL A 36 21.21 7.08 -5.22
C VAL A 36 22.20 7.70 -6.20
N ARG A 37 22.33 7.15 -7.42
CA ARG A 37 23.20 7.71 -8.46
C ARG A 37 22.74 9.12 -8.86
N LEU A 38 21.44 9.32 -9.07
CA LEU A 38 20.86 10.62 -9.41
C LEU A 38 21.03 11.63 -8.27
N ASN A 39 20.82 11.23 -7.01
CA ASN A 39 21.08 12.07 -5.86
C ASN A 39 22.56 12.46 -5.76
N ALA A 40 23.49 11.55 -6.05
CA ALA A 40 24.91 11.86 -6.05
C ALA A 40 25.27 12.87 -7.16
N VAL A 41 24.68 12.73 -8.35
CA VAL A 41 24.79 13.68 -9.47
C VAL A 41 24.25 15.07 -9.09
N ASP A 42 23.08 15.15 -8.48
CA ASP A 42 22.53 16.44 -8.05
C ASP A 42 23.42 17.08 -6.98
N ASN A 43 23.91 16.31 -6.02
CA ASN A 43 24.77 16.82 -4.96
C ASN A 43 26.13 17.30 -5.46
N ILE A 44 26.77 16.61 -6.43
CA ILE A 44 28.03 17.10 -7.01
C ILE A 44 27.80 18.42 -7.77
N LEU A 45 26.72 18.54 -8.55
CA LEU A 45 26.42 19.76 -9.31
C LEU A 45 26.06 20.94 -8.39
N VAL A 46 25.31 20.69 -7.31
CA VAL A 46 25.06 21.67 -6.24
C VAL A 46 26.37 22.10 -5.58
N PHE A 47 27.24 21.15 -5.27
CA PHE A 47 28.50 21.43 -4.60
C PHE A 47 29.43 22.26 -5.49
N ILE A 48 29.53 21.94 -6.78
CA ILE A 48 30.23 22.76 -7.78
C ILE A 48 29.62 24.17 -7.85
N GLN A 49 28.29 24.28 -7.92
CA GLN A 49 27.61 25.57 -7.92
C GLN A 49 27.95 26.39 -6.67
N LYS A 50 28.01 25.72 -5.52
CA LYS A 50 28.33 26.33 -4.23
C LYS A 50 29.76 26.82 -4.18
N ILE A 51 30.72 26.04 -4.70
CA ILE A 51 32.12 26.48 -4.84
C ILE A 51 32.18 27.75 -5.69
N ILE A 52 31.50 27.78 -6.84
CA ILE A 52 31.54 28.95 -7.74
C ILE A 52 30.92 30.19 -7.09
N LYS A 53 29.78 30.06 -6.39
CA LYS A 53 29.05 31.19 -5.80
C LYS A 53 29.65 31.70 -4.48
N ASP A 54 30.02 30.80 -3.58
CA ASP A 54 30.30 31.16 -2.18
C ASP A 54 31.80 31.43 -1.93
N SER A 55 32.68 31.04 -2.87
CA SER A 55 34.13 31.27 -2.74
C SER A 55 34.52 32.76 -2.81
N GLY A 56 33.76 33.60 -3.52
CA GLY A 56 34.06 35.02 -3.68
C GLY A 56 35.49 35.23 -4.20
N GLY A 57 36.26 36.12 -3.56
CA GLY A 57 37.66 36.39 -3.94
C GLY A 57 38.62 35.19 -3.85
N GLU A 58 38.25 34.11 -3.15
CA GLU A 58 39.07 32.90 -2.98
C GLU A 58 38.86 31.86 -4.10
N LEU A 59 38.00 32.14 -5.09
CA LEU A 59 37.64 31.18 -6.14
C LEU A 59 38.85 30.66 -6.92
N PHE A 60 39.90 31.48 -7.08
CA PHE A 60 41.14 31.09 -7.78
C PHE A 60 41.81 29.83 -7.18
N ARG A 61 41.63 29.58 -5.87
CA ARG A 61 42.19 28.40 -5.17
C ARG A 61 41.46 27.09 -5.52
N PHE A 62 40.21 27.19 -5.96
CA PHE A 62 39.36 26.04 -6.26
C PHE A 62 39.27 25.72 -7.75
N LEU A 63 39.90 26.50 -8.64
CA LEU A 63 39.85 26.29 -10.09
C LEU A 63 40.29 24.88 -10.50
N GLY A 64 41.39 24.37 -9.92
CA GLY A 64 41.85 23.01 -10.21
C GLY A 64 40.88 21.91 -9.77
N VAL A 65 40.07 22.15 -8.72
CA VAL A 65 39.01 21.22 -8.28
C VAL A 65 37.84 21.26 -9.27
N LEU A 66 37.48 22.45 -9.76
CA LEU A 66 36.45 22.63 -10.76
C LEU A 66 36.83 21.96 -12.09
N ASP A 67 38.04 22.19 -12.59
CA ASP A 67 38.54 21.57 -13.82
C ASP A 67 38.58 20.04 -13.72
N TYR A 68 39.03 19.52 -12.57
CA TYR A 68 38.98 18.09 -12.27
C TYR A 68 37.55 17.55 -12.35
N ALA A 69 36.61 18.20 -11.66
CA ALA A 69 35.21 17.77 -11.68
C ALA A 69 34.61 17.84 -13.10
N PHE A 70 34.89 18.90 -13.87
CA PHE A 70 34.38 19.05 -15.22
C PHE A 70 34.90 17.98 -16.18
N GLU A 71 36.19 17.65 -16.11
CA GLU A 71 36.77 16.60 -16.96
C GLU A 71 36.31 15.21 -16.53
N GLN A 72 36.11 14.94 -15.23
CA GLN A 72 35.52 13.67 -14.76
C GLN A 72 34.08 13.50 -15.26
N ILE A 73 33.23 14.53 -15.11
CA ILE A 73 31.84 14.50 -15.61
C ILE A 73 31.83 14.19 -17.11
N ARG A 74 32.69 14.84 -17.90
CA ARG A 74 32.76 14.67 -19.36
C ARG A 74 33.17 13.25 -19.79
N GLN A 75 33.90 12.52 -18.96
CA GLN A 75 34.44 11.19 -19.29
C GLN A 75 33.46 10.05 -19.00
N TYR A 76 32.33 10.32 -18.36
CA TYR A 76 31.33 9.30 -18.08
C TYR A 76 30.72 8.72 -19.38
N PRO A 77 30.43 7.40 -19.40
CA PRO A 77 29.65 6.78 -20.48
C PRO A 77 28.28 7.45 -20.63
N GLU A 78 27.73 7.42 -21.85
CA GLU A 78 26.50 8.13 -22.23
C GLU A 78 25.32 7.91 -21.27
N GLU A 79 25.07 6.68 -20.82
CA GLU A 79 24.00 6.37 -19.86
C GLU A 79 24.14 7.13 -18.54
N THR A 80 25.37 7.22 -18.02
CA THR A 80 25.64 7.91 -16.74
C THR A 80 25.75 9.41 -16.95
N PHE A 81 26.33 9.83 -18.08
CA PHE A 81 26.37 11.23 -18.48
C PHE A 81 24.97 11.83 -18.60
N PHE A 82 23.99 11.05 -19.07
CA PHE A 82 22.61 11.49 -19.16
C PHE A 82 22.01 11.91 -17.81
N LEU A 83 22.44 11.31 -16.70
CA LEU A 83 22.03 11.74 -15.37
C LEU A 83 22.44 13.20 -15.09
N PHE A 84 23.64 13.60 -15.52
CA PHE A 84 24.11 14.99 -15.42
C PHE A 84 23.36 15.93 -16.35
N VAL A 85 23.01 15.46 -17.55
CA VAL A 85 22.24 16.23 -18.54
C VAL A 85 20.82 16.54 -18.03
N LYS A 86 20.14 15.54 -17.46
CA LYS A 86 18.75 15.64 -16.98
C LYS A 86 18.61 16.18 -15.55
N SER A 87 19.72 16.42 -14.84
CA SER A 87 19.72 16.95 -13.47
C SER A 87 18.98 18.27 -13.34
N PHE A 88 18.32 18.52 -12.20
CA PHE A 88 17.74 19.83 -11.90
C PHE A 88 18.79 20.96 -11.95
N TYR A 89 20.04 20.66 -11.60
CA TYR A 89 21.17 21.59 -11.58
C TYR A 89 21.91 21.61 -12.91
N GLN A 90 21.28 22.23 -13.92
CA GLN A 90 21.70 22.24 -15.32
C GLN A 90 23.14 22.76 -15.57
N LEU A 91 23.92 22.01 -16.38
CA LEU A 91 25.32 22.32 -16.72
C LEU A 91 25.50 23.65 -17.48
N ASP A 92 24.57 24.02 -18.37
CA ASP A 92 24.64 25.31 -19.07
C ASP A 92 24.42 26.50 -18.13
N LYS A 93 23.56 26.36 -17.12
CA LYS A 93 23.41 27.36 -16.06
C LYS A 93 24.67 27.48 -15.23
N LEU A 94 25.31 26.35 -14.90
CA LEU A 94 26.61 26.35 -14.22
C LEU A 94 27.68 27.09 -15.03
N GLY A 95 27.76 26.85 -16.34
CA GLY A 95 28.66 27.56 -17.25
C GLY A 95 28.43 29.08 -17.28
N ARG A 96 27.15 29.50 -17.30
CA ARG A 96 26.77 30.93 -17.24
C ARG A 96 27.15 31.58 -15.90
N ILE A 97 26.97 30.88 -14.78
CA ILE A 97 27.34 31.39 -13.46
C ILE A 97 28.87 31.49 -13.35
N TYR A 98 29.58 30.48 -13.85
CA TYR A 98 31.04 30.44 -13.83
C TYR A 98 31.64 31.56 -14.69
N SER A 99 31.10 31.84 -15.87
CA SER A 99 31.60 32.95 -16.72
C SER A 99 31.41 34.32 -16.08
N GLN A 100 30.42 34.49 -15.20
CA GLN A 100 30.15 35.76 -14.50
C GLN A 100 31.02 35.96 -13.26
N LEU A 101 31.40 34.88 -12.57
CA LEU A 101 32.06 34.95 -11.26
C LEU A 101 33.54 34.57 -11.29
N ALA A 102 34.03 33.93 -12.36
CA ALA A 102 35.42 33.54 -12.47
C ALA A 102 36.36 34.77 -12.56
N PRO A 103 37.55 34.72 -11.91
CA PRO A 103 38.54 35.79 -12.00
C PRO A 103 38.99 36.06 -13.44
N SER A 104 39.34 37.32 -13.75
CA SER A 104 39.89 37.69 -15.05
C SER A 104 41.16 36.90 -15.36
N GLY A 105 41.22 36.24 -16.53
CA GLY A 105 42.34 35.38 -16.94
C GLY A 105 42.21 33.91 -16.56
N SER A 106 41.06 33.48 -16.01
CA SER A 106 40.78 32.06 -15.76
C SER A 106 40.77 31.24 -17.06
N ASP A 107 41.24 30.01 -16.99
CA ASP A 107 41.12 29.05 -18.10
C ASP A 107 39.70 28.45 -18.11
N PHE A 108 38.98 28.66 -19.21
CA PHE A 108 37.64 28.10 -19.41
C PHE A 108 37.65 26.82 -20.28
N THR A 109 38.82 26.23 -20.54
CA THR A 109 38.96 25.09 -21.46
C THR A 109 38.19 23.87 -20.97
N ALA A 110 38.30 23.48 -19.70
CA ALA A 110 37.62 22.30 -19.15
C ALA A 110 36.09 22.43 -19.22
N ILE A 111 35.54 23.55 -18.76
CA ILE A 111 34.09 23.82 -18.83
C ILE A 111 33.59 23.92 -20.28
N ASN A 112 34.37 24.49 -21.21
CA ASN A 112 34.01 24.56 -22.62
C ASN A 112 33.93 23.16 -23.25
N ARG A 113 34.85 22.25 -22.89
CA ARG A 113 34.81 20.85 -23.36
C ARG A 113 33.58 20.13 -22.81
N LEU A 114 33.30 20.29 -21.51
CA LEU A 114 32.11 19.71 -20.89
C LEU A 114 30.82 20.24 -21.53
N LEU A 115 30.69 21.55 -21.74
CA LEU A 115 29.48 22.13 -22.35
C LEU A 115 29.31 21.72 -23.81
N LYS A 116 30.40 21.63 -24.59
CA LYS A 116 30.33 21.10 -25.96
C LYS A 116 29.77 19.68 -25.97
N GLU A 117 30.24 18.84 -25.05
CA GLU A 117 29.76 17.47 -24.89
C GLU A 117 28.28 17.44 -24.48
N TYR A 118 27.92 18.24 -23.47
CA TYR A 118 26.54 18.40 -23.01
C TYR A 118 25.57 18.82 -24.12
N TYR A 119 25.90 19.84 -24.92
CA TYR A 119 25.05 20.30 -26.03
C TYR A 119 25.00 19.28 -27.17
N ARG A 120 26.13 18.62 -27.47
CA ARG A 120 26.19 17.56 -28.49
C ARG A 120 25.25 16.43 -28.11
N TYR A 121 25.36 15.93 -26.88
CA TYR A 121 24.51 14.90 -26.33
C TYR A 121 23.04 15.34 -26.32
N THR A 122 22.74 16.54 -25.80
CA THR A 122 21.38 17.08 -25.71
C THR A 122 20.70 17.10 -27.08
N TYR A 123 21.34 17.66 -28.11
CA TYR A 123 20.71 17.75 -29.43
C TYR A 123 20.63 16.41 -30.14
N HIS A 124 21.60 15.53 -29.94
CA HIS A 124 21.55 14.17 -30.46
C HIS A 124 20.38 13.40 -29.87
N TYR A 125 20.25 13.40 -28.54
CA TYR A 125 19.17 12.75 -27.80
C TYR A 125 17.79 13.16 -28.32
N TRP A 126 17.53 14.47 -28.47
CA TRP A 126 16.23 14.96 -28.97
C TRP A 126 16.00 14.67 -30.45
N LEU A 127 17.04 14.58 -31.27
CA LEU A 127 16.93 14.22 -32.69
C LEU A 127 16.69 12.71 -32.92
N GLU A 128 17.04 11.87 -31.94
CA GLU A 128 16.71 10.44 -31.95
C GLU A 128 15.26 10.15 -31.56
N GLN A 129 14.60 11.09 -30.86
CA GLN A 129 13.16 11.00 -30.61
C GLN A 129 12.37 11.28 -31.90
N GLY A 130 11.09 10.91 -31.92
CA GLY A 130 10.20 11.31 -33.01
C GLY A 130 9.95 12.83 -32.99
N ASP A 131 9.82 13.45 -34.18
CA ASP A 131 9.49 14.87 -34.25
C ASP A 131 8.07 15.10 -33.74
N ALA A 132 7.92 15.96 -32.73
CA ALA A 132 6.68 16.18 -32.01
C ALA A 132 5.54 16.69 -32.90
N GLY A 133 5.85 17.47 -33.95
CA GLY A 133 4.84 18.00 -34.86
C GLY A 133 4.18 16.90 -35.71
N PRO A 134 4.94 16.20 -36.57
CA PRO A 134 4.43 15.07 -37.36
C PRO A 134 3.79 13.96 -36.52
N TRP A 135 4.30 13.75 -35.29
CA TRP A 135 3.67 12.82 -34.35
C TRP A 135 2.26 13.30 -33.95
N PHE A 136 2.11 14.58 -33.62
CA PHE A 136 0.81 15.16 -33.25
C PHE A 136 -0.21 15.07 -34.38
N GLU A 137 0.17 15.41 -35.62
CA GLU A 137 -0.72 15.32 -36.80
C GLU A 137 -1.28 13.91 -36.99
N LYS A 138 -0.43 12.90 -36.81
CA LYS A 138 -0.81 11.50 -36.92
C LYS A 138 -1.84 11.10 -35.86
N GLU A 139 -1.70 11.59 -34.63
CA GLU A 139 -2.57 11.21 -33.51
C GLU A 139 -3.85 12.05 -33.41
N SER A 140 -3.81 13.33 -33.81
CA SER A 140 -4.98 14.21 -33.83
C SER A 140 -5.84 14.01 -35.08
N GLY A 141 -5.24 13.63 -36.21
CA GLY A 141 -5.88 13.62 -37.52
C GLY A 141 -6.02 15.02 -38.14
N ASP A 142 -5.52 16.05 -37.47
CA ASP A 142 -5.53 17.45 -37.91
C ASP A 142 -4.12 17.88 -38.35
N ALA A 143 -3.98 18.41 -39.57
CA ALA A 143 -2.70 18.94 -40.05
C ALA A 143 -2.29 20.21 -39.29
N ILE A 144 -1.01 20.32 -38.92
CA ILE A 144 -0.49 21.45 -38.13
C ILE A 144 -0.61 22.76 -38.89
N GLU A 145 -0.36 22.74 -40.20
CA GLU A 145 -0.45 23.91 -41.07
C GLU A 145 -1.90 24.42 -41.14
N ASP A 146 -2.86 23.52 -41.33
CA ASP A 146 -4.30 23.85 -41.40
C ASP A 146 -4.85 24.35 -40.06
N ALA A 147 -4.28 23.87 -38.95
CA ALA A 147 -4.63 24.27 -37.59
C ALA A 147 -3.87 25.51 -37.07
N GLY A 148 -2.93 26.07 -37.86
CA GLY A 148 -2.11 27.23 -37.45
C GLY A 148 -1.17 26.95 -36.28
N LEU A 149 -0.75 25.69 -36.09
CA LEU A 149 0.06 25.23 -34.95
C LEU A 149 1.57 25.27 -35.22
N ASP A 150 2.01 25.71 -36.40
CA ASP A 150 3.42 25.70 -36.81
C ASP A 150 4.35 26.36 -35.80
N GLU A 151 4.00 27.56 -35.34
CA GLU A 151 4.83 28.32 -34.38
C GLU A 151 4.87 27.65 -32.99
N VAL A 152 3.89 26.82 -32.64
CA VAL A 152 3.86 26.09 -31.36
C VAL A 152 4.94 25.00 -31.34
N PHE A 153 5.00 24.17 -32.39
CA PHE A 153 5.93 23.04 -32.48
C PHE A 153 7.32 23.41 -33.01
N LYS A 154 7.45 24.52 -33.77
CA LYS A 154 8.71 25.00 -34.34
C LYS A 154 9.86 25.01 -33.34
N SER A 155 9.58 25.37 -32.09
CA SER A 155 10.56 25.51 -31.02
C SER A 155 11.20 24.20 -30.55
N VAL A 156 10.59 23.05 -30.86
CA VAL A 156 11.07 21.68 -30.54
C VAL A 156 11.28 20.82 -31.80
N SER A 157 10.96 21.33 -32.99
CA SER A 157 11.09 20.61 -34.27
C SER A 157 12.51 20.14 -34.58
N HIS A 158 12.65 19.05 -35.33
CA HIS A 158 13.95 18.53 -35.79
C HIS A 158 14.70 19.54 -36.65
N LYS A 159 13.98 20.37 -37.42
CA LYS A 159 14.57 21.47 -38.20
C LYS A 159 15.31 22.46 -37.30
N GLN A 160 14.70 22.84 -36.18
CA GLN A 160 15.29 23.79 -35.23
C GLN A 160 16.43 23.15 -34.42
N LEU A 161 16.28 21.89 -34.01
CA LEU A 161 17.35 21.14 -33.32
C LEU A 161 18.59 20.98 -34.20
N LYS A 162 18.43 20.63 -35.49
CA LYS A 162 19.53 20.58 -36.48
C LYS A 162 20.20 21.95 -36.65
N ALA A 163 19.43 23.04 -36.62
CA ALA A 163 20.00 24.39 -36.70
C ALA A 163 20.91 24.70 -35.50
N TRP A 164 20.53 24.32 -34.27
CA TRP A 164 21.40 24.48 -33.09
C TRP A 164 22.61 23.54 -33.11
N GLN A 165 22.44 22.30 -33.58
CA GLN A 165 23.54 21.36 -33.76
C GLN A 165 24.58 21.92 -34.75
N ASN A 166 24.14 22.54 -35.85
CA ASN A 166 25.01 23.19 -36.81
C ASN A 166 25.72 24.43 -36.22
N GLU A 167 25.05 25.23 -35.38
CA GLU A 167 25.70 26.35 -34.69
C GLU A 167 26.73 25.87 -33.65
N LEU A 168 26.45 24.79 -32.91
CA LEU A 168 27.42 24.14 -32.02
C LEU A 168 28.67 23.67 -32.78
N ALA A 169 28.48 23.08 -33.96
CA ALA A 169 29.60 22.67 -34.83
C ALA A 169 30.44 23.88 -35.27
N ARG A 170 29.80 25.00 -35.66
CA ARG A 170 30.49 26.26 -36.00
C ARG A 170 31.23 26.89 -34.82
N ILE A 171 30.68 26.82 -33.60
CA ILE A 171 31.37 27.26 -32.38
C ILE A 171 32.60 26.37 -32.11
N SER A 172 32.50 25.07 -32.42
CA SER A 172 33.54 24.08 -32.13
C SER A 172 34.68 24.07 -33.16
N GLN A 173 34.42 24.39 -34.44
CA GLN A 173 35.42 24.41 -35.52
C GLN A 173 36.30 25.67 -35.53
N LYS A 174 35.81 26.82 -35.05
CA LYS A 174 36.61 28.06 -34.92
C LYS A 174 37.59 27.92 -33.75
N SER A 175 38.77 27.36 -34.03
CA SER A 175 39.81 27.06 -33.02
C SER A 175 40.60 28.28 -32.51
N ASP A 176 40.37 29.49 -33.04
CA ASP A 176 41.18 30.69 -32.74
C ASP A 176 40.55 31.67 -31.73
N GLY A 177 39.51 31.25 -30.99
CA GLY A 177 38.82 32.12 -30.04
C GLY A 177 39.33 31.98 -28.61
N ASN A 178 39.58 33.11 -27.92
CA ASN A 178 39.75 33.17 -26.47
C ASN A 178 38.68 32.30 -25.76
N PRO A 179 39.05 31.36 -24.86
CA PRO A 179 38.11 30.45 -24.16
C PRO A 179 36.88 31.14 -23.55
N ASP A 180 37.02 32.38 -23.10
CA ASP A 180 35.92 33.22 -22.60
C ASP A 180 34.87 33.56 -23.68
N LYS A 181 35.33 33.86 -24.91
CA LYS A 181 34.45 34.10 -26.06
C LYS A 181 33.72 32.83 -26.51
N ILE A 182 34.33 31.66 -26.33
CA ILE A 182 33.69 30.37 -26.62
C ILE A 182 32.59 30.11 -25.59
N LEU A 183 32.89 30.29 -24.30
CA LEU A 183 31.94 30.08 -23.21
C LEU A 183 30.71 30.99 -23.34
N SER A 184 30.92 32.27 -23.66
CA SER A 184 29.82 33.23 -23.88
C SER A 184 28.95 32.89 -25.09
N ARG A 185 29.49 32.26 -26.14
CA ARG A 185 28.70 31.76 -27.28
C ARG A 185 27.93 30.48 -26.93
N LEU A 186 28.59 29.52 -26.27
CA LEU A 186 27.95 28.29 -25.79
C LEU A 186 26.79 28.62 -24.84
N ALA A 187 26.97 29.57 -23.93
CA ALA A 187 25.95 30.03 -23.00
C ALA A 187 24.64 30.52 -23.68
N LYS A 188 24.66 30.92 -24.95
CA LYS A 188 23.47 31.36 -25.69
C LYS A 188 22.66 30.21 -26.30
N LEU A 189 23.25 29.03 -26.41
CA LEU A 189 22.57 27.86 -26.95
C LEU A 189 21.54 27.32 -25.93
N PRO A 190 20.37 26.83 -26.40
CA PRO A 190 19.38 26.25 -25.51
C PRO A 190 19.86 24.91 -24.96
N GLY A 191 19.93 24.80 -23.64
CA GLY A 191 20.25 23.56 -22.94
C GLY A 191 19.06 22.61 -22.83
N TYR A 192 19.32 21.43 -22.28
CA TYR A 192 18.33 20.37 -22.07
C TYR A 192 17.09 20.86 -21.34
N GLY A 193 17.25 21.48 -20.16
CA GLY A 193 16.15 22.00 -19.36
C GLY A 193 15.35 23.11 -20.06
N GLN A 194 15.96 23.87 -20.98
CA GLN A 194 15.25 24.86 -21.79
C GLN A 194 14.37 24.19 -22.86
N ILE A 195 14.80 23.05 -23.41
CA ILE A 195 13.99 22.25 -24.34
C ILE A 195 12.84 21.59 -23.58
N VAL A 196 13.11 20.99 -22.41
CA VAL A 196 12.06 20.44 -21.52
C VAL A 196 11.00 21.50 -21.19
N GLY A 197 11.43 22.72 -20.85
CA GLY A 197 10.51 23.85 -20.60
C GLY A 197 9.63 24.18 -21.81
N ARG A 198 10.16 24.11 -23.04
CA ARG A 198 9.37 24.32 -24.26
C ARG A 198 8.31 23.23 -24.45
N TYR A 199 8.68 21.95 -24.21
CA TYR A 199 7.70 20.86 -24.21
C TYR A 199 6.59 21.09 -23.17
N ASN A 200 6.93 21.55 -21.97
CA ASN A 200 5.94 21.82 -20.91
C ASN A 200 4.95 22.95 -21.28
N GLU A 201 5.35 23.91 -22.14
CA GLU A 201 4.48 24.99 -22.60
C GLU A 201 3.51 24.58 -23.74
N ILE A 202 3.84 23.55 -24.53
CA ILE A 202 3.08 23.14 -25.71
C ILE A 202 1.60 22.82 -25.38
N PRO A 203 1.27 22.01 -24.36
CA PRO A 203 -0.11 21.65 -24.06
C PRO A 203 -1.04 22.85 -23.83
N GLN A 204 -0.53 23.91 -23.19
CA GLN A 204 -1.32 25.12 -22.90
C GLN A 204 -1.50 26.00 -24.15
N LYS A 205 -0.47 26.07 -25.01
CA LYS A 205 -0.56 26.78 -26.30
C LYS A 205 -1.58 26.12 -27.22
N ILE A 206 -1.59 24.80 -27.27
CA ILE A 206 -2.51 24.01 -28.09
C ILE A 206 -3.95 24.08 -27.57
N LEU A 207 -4.15 24.01 -26.24
CA LEU A 207 -5.46 24.24 -25.63
C LEU A 207 -6.09 25.56 -26.10
N SER A 208 -5.27 26.61 -26.20
CA SER A 208 -5.71 27.94 -26.61
C SER A 208 -5.95 28.08 -28.12
N ALA A 209 -5.39 27.17 -28.92
CA ALA A 209 -5.45 27.19 -30.38
C ALA A 209 -6.60 26.34 -30.95
N GLY A 210 -7.20 25.45 -30.15
CA GLY A 210 -8.36 24.67 -30.56
C GLY A 210 -9.55 25.57 -30.94
N ARG A 211 -10.35 25.14 -31.93
CA ARG A 211 -11.51 25.92 -32.42
C ARG A 211 -12.57 26.18 -31.34
N ASP A 212 -12.68 25.24 -30.41
CA ASP A 212 -13.61 25.21 -29.30
C ASP A 212 -12.93 24.53 -28.09
N LYS A 213 -13.61 24.54 -26.93
CA LYS A 213 -13.08 23.94 -25.71
C LYS A 213 -12.96 22.41 -25.79
N GLU A 214 -13.77 21.75 -26.61
CA GLU A 214 -13.75 20.29 -26.78
C GLU A 214 -12.47 19.87 -27.50
N GLN A 215 -12.27 20.39 -28.71
CA GLN A 215 -11.07 20.15 -29.52
C GLN A 215 -9.80 20.59 -28.79
N GLY A 216 -9.81 21.76 -28.12
CA GLY A 216 -8.65 22.23 -27.36
C GLY A 216 -8.26 21.27 -26.23
N ASN A 217 -9.22 20.71 -25.50
CA ASN A 217 -8.93 19.74 -24.44
C ASN A 217 -8.50 18.37 -24.99
N GLN A 218 -9.06 17.93 -26.11
CA GLN A 218 -8.64 16.70 -26.78
C GLN A 218 -7.18 16.81 -27.28
N TRP A 219 -6.84 17.90 -27.97
CA TRP A 219 -5.48 18.14 -28.44
C TRP A 219 -4.49 18.31 -27.27
N LYS A 220 -4.90 19.00 -26.20
CA LYS A 220 -4.10 19.10 -24.97
C LYS A 220 -3.80 17.71 -24.40
N LEU A 221 -4.81 16.83 -24.33
CA LEU A 221 -4.61 15.46 -23.85
C LEU A 221 -3.57 14.73 -24.69
N ILE A 222 -3.71 14.74 -26.02
CA ILE A 222 -2.77 14.08 -26.95
C ILE A 222 -1.32 14.53 -26.67
N CYS A 223 -1.09 15.83 -26.49
CA CYS A 223 0.26 16.34 -26.22
C CYS A 223 0.78 15.94 -24.83
N LEU A 224 -0.07 15.94 -23.81
CA LEU A 224 0.33 15.48 -22.49
C LEU A 224 0.67 13.99 -22.48
N LEU A 225 -0.07 13.17 -23.22
CA LEU A 225 0.23 11.75 -23.41
C LEU A 225 1.60 11.57 -24.10
N HIS A 226 1.91 12.37 -25.14
CA HIS A 226 3.23 12.37 -25.77
C HIS A 226 4.36 12.68 -24.79
N ILE A 227 4.15 13.66 -23.90
CA ILE A 227 5.15 14.05 -22.91
C ILE A 227 5.48 12.87 -21.99
N MET A 228 4.47 12.07 -21.62
CA MET A 228 4.65 10.88 -20.79
C MET A 228 5.41 9.76 -21.48
N ASP A 229 5.28 9.63 -22.81
CA ASP A 229 6.00 8.61 -23.59
C ASP A 229 7.51 8.91 -23.73
N LEU A 230 7.91 10.18 -23.58
CA LEU A 230 9.31 10.59 -23.73
C LEU A 230 10.07 10.51 -22.40
N THR A 231 11.02 9.58 -22.31
CA THR A 231 11.86 9.37 -21.10
C THR A 231 12.63 10.60 -20.66
N GLY A 232 13.01 11.46 -21.61
CA GLY A 232 13.72 12.71 -21.36
C GLY A 232 12.88 13.77 -20.68
N LEU A 233 11.56 13.67 -20.73
CA LEU A 233 10.65 14.56 -20.04
C LEU A 233 10.29 14.07 -18.63
N SER A 234 10.99 13.05 -18.11
CA SER A 234 10.74 12.47 -16.78
C SER A 234 10.71 13.50 -15.64
N SER A 235 11.46 14.59 -15.74
CA SER A 235 11.44 15.67 -14.75
C SER A 235 10.11 16.44 -14.65
N ILE A 236 9.27 16.38 -15.70
CA ILE A 236 7.94 17.02 -15.75
C ILE A 236 6.80 16.01 -15.79
N HIS A 237 7.08 14.69 -15.74
CA HIS A 237 6.05 13.65 -15.82
C HIS A 237 5.02 13.75 -14.69
N GLU A 238 5.45 14.06 -13.46
CA GLU A 238 4.50 14.18 -12.34
C GLU A 238 3.53 15.37 -12.54
N GLU A 239 4.03 16.53 -12.97
CA GLU A 239 3.18 17.69 -13.30
C GLU A 239 2.26 17.38 -14.50
N THR A 240 2.81 16.72 -15.52
CA THR A 240 2.07 16.29 -16.71
C THR A 240 0.92 15.35 -16.35
N LEU A 241 1.14 14.36 -15.49
CA LEU A 241 0.09 13.46 -14.99
C LEU A 241 -1.03 14.21 -14.26
N ARG A 242 -0.69 15.23 -13.46
CA ARG A 242 -1.70 16.08 -12.80
C ARG A 242 -2.51 16.88 -13.82
N ASP A 243 -1.88 17.35 -14.90
CA ASP A 243 -2.56 18.06 -15.97
C ASP A 243 -3.42 17.14 -16.86
N ILE A 244 -2.98 15.90 -17.11
CA ILE A 244 -3.78 14.84 -17.74
C ILE A 244 -5.06 14.62 -16.92
N ASN A 245 -4.92 14.49 -15.60
CA ASN A 245 -6.05 14.29 -14.69
C ASN A 245 -7.10 15.40 -14.81
N ARG A 246 -6.65 16.66 -14.81
CA ARG A 246 -7.54 17.83 -14.95
C ARG A 246 -8.26 17.84 -16.29
N THR A 247 -7.53 17.59 -17.39
CA THR A 247 -8.10 17.60 -18.73
C THR A 247 -9.07 16.44 -18.95
N LEU A 248 -8.75 15.23 -18.49
CA LEU A 248 -9.68 14.09 -18.55
C LEU A 248 -10.94 14.30 -17.71
N SER A 249 -10.80 14.85 -16.50
CA SER A 249 -11.96 15.18 -15.65
C SER A 249 -12.93 16.10 -16.36
N TRP A 250 -12.42 17.03 -17.19
CA TRP A 250 -13.25 17.89 -18.03
C TRP A 250 -13.88 17.12 -19.19
N LEU A 251 -13.10 16.32 -19.93
CA LEU A 251 -13.59 15.53 -21.07
C LEU A 251 -14.71 14.57 -20.64
N ILE A 252 -14.58 13.88 -19.51
CA ILE A 252 -15.60 12.95 -19.00
C ILE A 252 -16.95 13.63 -18.77
N GLN A 253 -16.96 14.92 -18.43
CA GLN A 253 -18.19 15.68 -18.15
C GLN A 253 -18.84 16.30 -19.40
N HIS A 254 -18.09 16.49 -20.49
CA HIS A 254 -18.54 17.29 -21.64
C HIS A 254 -18.58 16.51 -22.96
N GLU A 255 -17.89 15.37 -23.05
CA GLU A 255 -17.78 14.59 -24.30
C GLU A 255 -18.77 13.43 -24.38
N ASN A 256 -18.90 12.87 -25.58
CA ASN A 256 -19.69 11.65 -25.79
C ASN A 256 -18.97 10.39 -25.24
N PRO A 257 -19.71 9.30 -24.92
CA PRO A 257 -19.13 8.10 -24.32
C PRO A 257 -18.03 7.41 -25.14
N GLN A 258 -18.06 7.47 -26.47
CA GLN A 258 -17.05 6.80 -27.30
C GLN A 258 -15.72 7.52 -27.21
N VAL A 259 -15.73 8.86 -27.28
CA VAL A 259 -14.54 9.70 -27.09
C VAL A 259 -13.97 9.48 -25.68
N ILE A 260 -14.83 9.41 -24.66
CA ILE A 260 -14.40 9.15 -23.29
C ILE A 260 -13.73 7.77 -23.19
N LYS A 261 -14.31 6.70 -23.77
CA LYS A 261 -13.71 5.35 -23.75
C LYS A 261 -12.31 5.35 -24.39
N GLN A 262 -12.16 5.94 -25.58
CA GLN A 262 -10.85 6.02 -26.26
C GLN A 262 -9.83 6.83 -25.45
N ALA A 263 -10.25 7.94 -24.83
CA ALA A 263 -9.38 8.74 -23.97
C ALA A 263 -8.94 7.96 -22.72
N LEU A 264 -9.85 7.21 -22.09
CA LEU A 264 -9.54 6.35 -20.96
C LEU A 264 -8.57 5.24 -21.37
N GLU A 265 -8.77 4.56 -22.51
CA GLU A 265 -7.86 3.51 -23.01
C GLU A 265 -6.42 4.00 -23.13
N LYS A 266 -6.22 5.10 -23.87
CA LYS A 266 -4.88 5.69 -24.05
C LYS A 266 -4.28 6.12 -22.70
N THR A 267 -5.08 6.73 -21.83
CA THR A 267 -4.62 7.17 -20.52
C THR A 267 -4.19 6.01 -19.64
N PHE A 268 -4.98 4.93 -19.55
CA PHE A 268 -4.65 3.78 -18.72
C PHE A 268 -3.42 3.02 -19.23
N ALA A 269 -3.18 3.00 -20.55
CA ALA A 269 -1.94 2.46 -21.11
C ALA A 269 -0.71 3.22 -20.58
N ILE A 270 -0.78 4.55 -20.51
CA ILE A 270 0.31 5.40 -19.99
C ILE A 270 0.42 5.31 -18.47
N LEU A 271 -0.72 5.30 -17.77
CA LEU A 271 -0.73 5.16 -16.31
C LEU A 271 -0.11 3.83 -15.89
N LYS A 272 -0.23 2.76 -16.68
CA LYS A 272 0.37 1.46 -16.37
C LYS A 272 1.89 1.53 -16.22
N ILE A 273 2.56 2.24 -17.14
CA ILE A 273 4.01 2.48 -17.08
C ILE A 273 4.35 3.46 -15.95
N SER A 274 3.51 4.48 -15.77
CA SER A 274 3.74 5.55 -14.80
C SER A 274 3.53 5.10 -13.35
N ALA A 275 2.66 4.12 -13.11
CA ALA A 275 2.31 3.61 -11.78
C ALA A 275 3.50 2.94 -11.07
N GLU A 276 4.51 2.46 -11.80
CA GLU A 276 5.74 1.93 -11.21
C GLU A 276 6.62 3.04 -10.62
N LYS A 277 6.65 4.22 -11.25
CA LYS A 277 7.50 5.35 -10.86
C LYS A 277 6.80 6.32 -9.92
N PHE A 278 5.52 6.58 -10.17
CA PHE A 278 4.71 7.58 -9.48
C PHE A 278 3.35 6.99 -9.05
N PRO A 279 3.33 5.91 -8.25
CA PRO A 279 2.10 5.19 -7.91
C PRO A 279 1.05 6.11 -7.27
N GLY A 280 1.45 6.98 -6.35
CA GLY A 280 0.51 7.86 -5.65
C GLY A 280 -0.18 8.88 -6.57
N THR A 281 0.54 9.43 -7.55
CA THR A 281 -0.05 10.33 -8.56
C THR A 281 -0.98 9.57 -9.49
N ALA A 282 -0.58 8.37 -9.94
CA ALA A 282 -1.41 7.52 -10.78
C ALA A 282 -2.74 7.15 -10.09
N LEU A 283 -2.69 6.75 -8.82
CA LEU A 283 -3.88 6.43 -8.02
C LEU A 283 -4.81 7.64 -7.84
N ASN A 284 -4.26 8.83 -7.59
CA ASN A 284 -5.06 10.06 -7.53
C ASN A 284 -5.72 10.40 -8.89
N CYS A 285 -5.05 10.10 -10.01
CA CYS A 285 -5.66 10.22 -11.33
C CYS A 285 -6.82 9.24 -11.51
N VAL A 286 -6.63 7.98 -11.12
CA VAL A 286 -7.67 6.95 -11.15
C VAL A 286 -8.89 7.38 -10.33
N LEU A 287 -8.70 7.85 -9.10
CA LEU A 287 -9.79 8.29 -8.23
C LEU A 287 -10.61 9.43 -8.86
N ASN A 288 -9.93 10.46 -9.37
CA ASN A 288 -10.59 11.62 -9.96
C ASN A 288 -11.33 11.27 -11.25
N MET A 289 -10.75 10.44 -12.12
CA MET A 289 -11.42 9.92 -13.31
C MET A 289 -12.66 9.11 -12.92
N GLY A 290 -12.55 8.22 -11.94
CA GLY A 290 -13.69 7.43 -11.47
C GLY A 290 -14.82 8.30 -10.92
N ARG A 291 -14.52 9.31 -10.10
CA ARG A 291 -15.52 10.30 -9.65
C ARG A 291 -16.22 11.00 -10.82
N GLY A 292 -15.51 11.28 -11.91
CA GLY A 292 -16.09 11.81 -13.15
C GLY A 292 -16.98 10.78 -13.86
N VAL A 293 -16.48 9.55 -14.03
CA VAL A 293 -17.17 8.47 -14.77
C VAL A 293 -18.48 8.08 -14.09
N TYR A 294 -18.49 7.93 -12.76
CA TYR A 294 -19.72 7.58 -12.03
C TYR A 294 -20.80 8.66 -12.16
N LYS A 295 -20.42 9.94 -12.16
CA LYS A 295 -21.35 11.06 -12.36
C LYS A 295 -22.04 11.05 -13.73
N THR A 296 -21.50 10.35 -14.72
CA THR A 296 -22.16 10.21 -16.02
C THR A 296 -23.44 9.38 -15.96
N GLY A 297 -23.62 8.56 -14.91
CA GLY A 297 -24.77 7.68 -14.75
C GLY A 297 -24.84 6.54 -15.78
N LYS A 298 -23.76 6.26 -16.51
CA LYS A 298 -23.71 5.25 -17.60
C LYS A 298 -23.01 3.99 -17.11
N GLU A 299 -23.79 2.95 -16.79
CA GLU A 299 -23.29 1.68 -16.27
C GLU A 299 -22.21 1.04 -17.16
N GLU A 300 -22.40 1.03 -18.49
CA GLU A 300 -21.40 0.50 -19.43
C GLU A 300 -20.04 1.23 -19.39
N LEU A 301 -20.06 2.54 -19.11
CA LEU A 301 -18.83 3.33 -19.03
C LEU A 301 -18.13 3.08 -17.69
N VAL A 302 -18.90 2.94 -16.61
CA VAL A 302 -18.40 2.53 -15.29
C VAL A 302 -17.76 1.14 -15.39
N ASP A 303 -18.43 0.17 -16.00
CA ASP A 303 -17.89 -1.20 -16.15
C ASP A 303 -16.58 -1.22 -16.95
N PHE A 304 -16.53 -0.46 -18.05
CA PHE A 304 -15.33 -0.28 -18.85
C PHE A 304 -14.17 0.34 -18.04
N PHE A 305 -14.46 1.41 -17.28
CA PHE A 305 -13.49 2.07 -16.42
C PHE A 305 -12.97 1.11 -15.34
N MET A 306 -13.84 0.35 -14.67
CA MET A 306 -13.45 -0.63 -13.67
C MET A 306 -12.54 -1.72 -14.23
N GLY A 307 -12.85 -2.23 -15.43
CA GLY A 307 -11.97 -3.16 -16.14
C GLY A 307 -10.58 -2.58 -16.42
N SER A 308 -10.49 -1.27 -16.67
CA SER A 308 -9.23 -0.56 -16.87
C SER A 308 -8.46 -0.38 -15.55
N VAL A 309 -9.15 -0.06 -14.45
CA VAL A 309 -8.57 0.03 -13.10
C VAL A 309 -7.98 -1.31 -12.67
N VAL A 310 -8.70 -2.42 -12.85
CA VAL A 310 -8.20 -3.76 -12.53
C VAL A 310 -6.97 -4.11 -13.40
N SER A 311 -6.95 -3.70 -14.67
CA SER A 311 -5.80 -3.93 -15.58
C SER A 311 -4.55 -3.13 -15.24
N LEU A 312 -4.72 -2.00 -14.54
CA LEU A 312 -3.61 -1.17 -14.11
C LEU A 312 -2.72 -1.92 -13.10
N GLY A 313 -3.30 -2.88 -12.38
CA GLY A 313 -2.65 -3.66 -11.33
C GLY A 313 -2.90 -3.09 -9.94
N PHE A 314 -2.42 -3.84 -8.95
CA PHE A 314 -2.60 -3.54 -7.53
C PHE A 314 -1.24 -3.41 -6.83
N GLN A 315 -1.11 -2.39 -5.97
CA GLN A 315 0.07 -2.19 -5.14
C GLN A 315 0.04 -3.14 -3.93
N ALA A 316 0.69 -4.29 -4.04
CA ALA A 316 0.87 -5.25 -2.95
C ALA A 316 1.71 -4.66 -1.80
N PRO A 317 1.59 -5.18 -0.56
CA PRO A 317 2.31 -4.63 0.59
C PRO A 317 3.84 -4.77 0.48
N GLU A 318 4.34 -5.80 -0.21
CA GLU A 318 5.78 -6.03 -0.48
C GLU A 318 6.67 -5.80 0.75
N ILE A 319 6.38 -6.51 1.85
CA ILE A 319 7.12 -6.39 3.11
C ILE A 319 8.55 -6.92 2.92
N LYS A 320 9.55 -6.06 3.15
CA LYS A 320 11.00 -6.33 2.98
C LYS A 320 11.74 -6.36 4.32
N GLY A 321 11.03 -6.72 5.39
CA GLY A 321 11.49 -6.78 6.77
C GLY A 321 11.53 -5.42 7.47
N VAL A 322 12.29 -5.32 8.57
CA VAL A 322 12.39 -4.12 9.40
C VAL A 322 13.73 -3.41 9.21
N GLY A 323 13.71 -2.08 9.09
CA GLY A 323 14.92 -1.26 8.95
C GLY A 323 15.62 -0.95 10.29
N ASP A 324 16.84 -0.42 10.22
CA ASP A 324 17.59 0.03 11.42
C ASP A 324 16.93 1.24 12.13
N ASP A 325 15.99 1.90 11.46
CA ASP A 325 15.07 2.90 12.01
C ASP A 325 13.87 2.27 12.74
N TRP A 326 13.85 0.94 12.86
CA TRP A 326 12.84 0.12 13.53
C TRP A 326 11.45 0.20 12.89
N GLN A 327 11.37 0.63 11.62
CA GLN A 327 10.12 0.65 10.86
C GLN A 327 10.05 -0.53 9.89
N VAL A 328 8.85 -1.08 9.71
CA VAL A 328 8.58 -2.08 8.68
C VAL A 328 8.76 -1.44 7.30
N ARG A 329 9.61 -2.04 6.47
CA ARG A 329 9.83 -1.63 5.09
C ARG A 329 8.76 -2.29 4.21
N ALA A 330 7.74 -1.52 3.86
CA ALA A 330 6.66 -1.96 2.97
C ALA A 330 6.47 -0.97 1.81
N ASN A 331 5.69 -1.38 0.80
CA ASN A 331 5.27 -0.52 -0.30
C ASN A 331 4.40 0.63 0.23
N SER A 332 4.91 1.86 0.14
CA SER A 332 4.22 3.07 0.61
C SER A 332 2.90 3.35 -0.13
N ALA A 333 2.71 2.80 -1.34
CA ALA A 333 1.50 3.00 -2.13
C ALA A 333 0.38 2.00 -1.81
N HIS A 334 0.67 0.92 -1.06
CA HIS A 334 -0.30 -0.14 -0.76
C HIS A 334 -1.59 0.38 -0.11
N LEU A 335 -1.45 1.10 1.00
CA LEU A 335 -2.59 1.67 1.71
C LEU A 335 -3.36 2.70 0.86
N GLN A 336 -2.64 3.54 0.11
CA GLN A 336 -3.27 4.50 -0.80
C GLN A 336 -4.06 3.79 -1.90
N ASN A 337 -3.58 2.65 -2.41
CA ASN A 337 -4.29 1.86 -3.40
C ASN A 337 -5.59 1.28 -2.83
N ILE A 338 -5.54 0.73 -1.61
CA ILE A 338 -6.75 0.21 -0.92
C ILE A 338 -7.77 1.34 -0.76
N ARG A 339 -7.34 2.49 -0.23
CA ARG A 339 -8.21 3.67 -0.05
C ARG A 339 -8.81 4.15 -1.37
N THR A 340 -8.00 4.22 -2.42
CA THR A 340 -8.45 4.65 -3.74
C THR A 340 -9.55 3.72 -4.28
N TRP A 341 -9.36 2.41 -4.17
CA TRP A 341 -10.35 1.44 -4.66
C TRP A 341 -11.60 1.42 -3.77
N LEU A 342 -11.45 1.53 -2.45
CA LEU A 342 -12.57 1.69 -1.52
C LEU A 342 -13.41 2.94 -1.84
N GLU A 343 -12.76 4.09 -1.99
CA GLU A 343 -13.46 5.35 -2.33
C GLU A 343 -14.17 5.28 -3.69
N LEU A 344 -13.67 4.50 -4.66
CA LEU A 344 -14.38 4.24 -5.91
C LEU A 344 -15.60 3.34 -5.70
N ILE A 345 -15.46 2.30 -4.88
CA ILE A 345 -16.58 1.39 -4.54
C ILE A 345 -17.68 2.17 -3.80
N GLU A 346 -17.31 3.07 -2.89
CA GLU A 346 -18.22 3.93 -2.12
C GLU A 346 -19.12 4.81 -3.00
N LEU A 347 -18.68 5.18 -4.21
CA LEU A 347 -19.47 6.01 -5.13
C LEU A 347 -20.79 5.33 -5.52
N ASP A 348 -20.74 4.04 -5.81
CA ASP A 348 -21.91 3.19 -6.02
C ASP A 348 -21.50 1.71 -5.81
N PRO A 349 -21.73 1.14 -4.62
CA PRO A 349 -21.33 -0.25 -4.35
C PRO A 349 -22.00 -1.27 -5.27
N LYS A 350 -23.23 -1.00 -5.74
CA LYS A 350 -23.98 -1.90 -6.63
C LYS A 350 -23.32 -2.00 -8.01
N TRP A 351 -22.83 -0.88 -8.56
CA TRP A 351 -22.08 -0.87 -9.82
C TRP A 351 -20.64 -1.35 -9.67
N SER A 352 -20.14 -1.40 -8.44
CA SER A 352 -18.72 -1.66 -8.16
C SER A 352 -18.39 -3.12 -7.82
N LYS A 353 -19.32 -4.06 -8.01
CA LYS A 353 -19.13 -5.48 -7.67
C LYS A 353 -17.84 -6.09 -8.21
N LYS A 354 -17.46 -5.77 -9.46
CA LYS A 354 -16.23 -6.29 -10.08
C LYS A 354 -14.96 -5.76 -9.40
N LEU A 355 -14.93 -4.47 -9.05
CA LEU A 355 -13.78 -3.89 -8.34
C LEU A 355 -13.71 -4.39 -6.90
N LEU A 356 -14.86 -4.54 -6.24
CA LEU A 356 -14.95 -5.12 -4.89
C LEU A 356 -14.42 -6.55 -4.86
N SER A 357 -14.86 -7.39 -5.81
CA SER A 357 -14.34 -8.75 -6.03
C SER A 357 -12.84 -8.76 -6.32
N SER A 358 -12.35 -7.85 -7.18
CA SER A 358 -10.92 -7.74 -7.49
C SER A 358 -10.08 -7.32 -6.27
N LEU A 359 -10.59 -6.41 -5.43
CA LEU A 359 -9.93 -6.00 -4.20
C LEU A 359 -9.84 -7.17 -3.21
N ILE A 360 -10.93 -7.91 -3.02
CA ILE A 360 -10.97 -9.13 -2.17
C ILE A 360 -9.88 -10.12 -2.63
N ILE A 361 -9.80 -10.39 -3.93
CA ILE A 361 -8.82 -11.32 -4.49
C ILE A 361 -7.39 -10.82 -4.26
N HIS A 362 -7.09 -9.56 -4.57
CA HIS A 362 -5.73 -9.02 -4.40
C HIS A 362 -5.27 -9.06 -2.95
N LEU A 363 -6.13 -8.65 -2.01
CA LEU A 363 -5.83 -8.69 -0.56
C LEU A 363 -5.72 -10.13 -0.06
N SER A 364 -6.56 -11.04 -0.55
CA SER A 364 -6.51 -12.46 -0.19
C SER A 364 -5.24 -13.14 -0.69
N LEU A 365 -4.73 -12.77 -1.87
CA LEU A 365 -3.53 -13.36 -2.46
C LEU A 365 -2.24 -12.73 -1.95
N SER A 366 -2.21 -11.41 -1.78
CA SER A 366 -0.97 -10.65 -1.52
C SER A 366 -0.82 -10.18 -0.08
N GLY A 367 -1.84 -10.37 0.75
CA GLY A 367 -1.88 -9.88 2.13
C GLY A 367 -2.22 -8.39 2.26
N VAL A 368 -2.33 -7.97 3.52
CA VAL A 368 -2.71 -6.60 3.90
C VAL A 368 -1.74 -6.08 4.97
N PHE A 369 -1.24 -4.86 4.77
CA PHE A 369 -0.43 -4.16 5.77
C PHE A 369 -1.03 -2.79 6.10
N ILE A 370 -1.48 -2.64 7.35
CA ILE A 370 -2.09 -1.42 7.88
C ILE A 370 -1.53 -1.22 9.29
N ARG A 371 -1.09 -0.01 9.60
CA ARG A 371 -0.66 0.36 10.95
C ARG A 371 -1.83 1.00 11.70
N ASP A 372 -1.84 0.89 13.01
CA ASP A 372 -2.86 1.54 13.85
C ASP A 372 -2.90 3.06 13.61
N THR A 373 -1.72 3.66 13.41
CA THR A 373 -1.56 5.11 13.20
C THR A 373 -2.10 5.59 11.85
N ASP A 374 -2.42 4.68 10.94
CA ASP A 374 -3.05 5.02 9.66
C ASP A 374 -4.53 5.40 9.81
N LEU A 375 -5.13 5.12 10.98
CA LEU A 375 -6.53 5.43 11.33
C LEU A 375 -7.54 4.85 10.33
N PHE A 376 -7.27 3.64 9.84
CA PHE A 376 -8.11 2.92 8.89
C PHE A 376 -9.55 2.63 9.35
N PRO A 377 -9.89 2.57 10.66
CA PRO A 377 -11.30 2.54 11.08
C PRO A 377 -12.17 3.65 10.46
N ARG A 378 -11.60 4.84 10.21
CA ARG A 378 -12.30 5.94 9.50
C ARG A 378 -12.70 5.58 8.07
N ASP A 379 -11.83 4.84 7.37
CA ASP A 379 -12.08 4.39 6.01
C ASP A 379 -13.18 3.31 5.99
N ILE A 380 -13.16 2.39 6.98
CA ILE A 380 -14.23 1.39 7.16
C ILE A 380 -15.58 2.07 7.45
N THR A 381 -15.64 3.00 8.41
CA THR A 381 -16.89 3.73 8.71
C THR A 381 -17.43 4.46 7.49
N ARG A 382 -16.58 5.11 6.69
CA ARG A 382 -16.99 5.76 5.45
C ARG A 382 -17.60 4.76 4.47
N PHE A 383 -16.96 3.60 4.29
CA PHE A 383 -17.48 2.52 3.48
C PHE A 383 -18.84 2.00 3.98
N LEU A 384 -19.03 1.83 5.30
CA LEU A 384 -20.30 1.39 5.90
C LEU A 384 -21.42 2.43 5.80
N ASN A 385 -21.08 3.71 5.67
CA ASN A 385 -22.05 4.78 5.39
C ASN A 385 -22.39 4.91 3.90
N SER A 386 -21.76 4.13 3.02
CA SER A 386 -22.23 3.97 1.64
C SER A 386 -23.38 2.95 1.55
N ASN A 387 -24.11 2.92 0.43
CA ASN A 387 -25.22 1.97 0.23
C ASN A 387 -24.73 0.54 -0.04
N ILE A 388 -24.20 -0.12 0.98
CA ILE A 388 -23.62 -1.47 0.89
C ILE A 388 -24.66 -2.60 0.83
N ASN A 389 -25.94 -2.33 1.12
CA ASN A 389 -27.00 -3.35 1.18
C ASN A 389 -27.03 -4.28 -0.07
N PRO A 390 -26.97 -3.76 -1.32
CA PRO A 390 -26.98 -4.59 -2.53
C PRO A 390 -25.75 -5.51 -2.70
N VAL A 391 -24.70 -5.29 -1.92
CA VAL A 391 -23.43 -6.02 -1.97
C VAL A 391 -22.98 -6.47 -0.59
N TYR A 392 -23.91 -6.59 0.37
CA TYR A 392 -23.57 -6.77 1.78
C TYR A 392 -22.68 -7.99 2.04
N ASN A 393 -22.93 -9.12 1.36
CA ASN A 393 -22.06 -10.29 1.46
C ASN A 393 -20.62 -10.02 0.99
N LEU A 394 -20.44 -9.39 -0.16
CA LEU A 394 -19.11 -8.99 -0.64
C LEU A 394 -18.45 -7.94 0.28
N ALA A 395 -19.24 -7.01 0.81
CA ALA A 395 -18.77 -6.03 1.77
C ALA A 395 -18.21 -6.74 3.02
N LYS A 396 -18.91 -7.75 3.55
CA LYS A 396 -18.44 -8.60 4.64
C LYS A 396 -17.18 -9.39 4.28
N GLN A 397 -17.13 -10.01 3.10
CA GLN A 397 -15.94 -10.73 2.64
C GLN A 397 -14.71 -9.83 2.58
N LEU A 398 -14.85 -8.62 2.01
CA LEU A 398 -13.76 -7.65 1.98
C LEU A 398 -13.35 -7.23 3.39
N THR A 399 -14.32 -6.82 4.20
CA THR A 399 -14.04 -6.26 5.52
C THR A 399 -13.40 -7.28 6.45
N ARG A 400 -13.71 -8.58 6.35
CA ARG A 400 -13.00 -9.65 7.09
C ARG A 400 -11.49 -9.69 6.84
N LEU A 401 -11.02 -9.19 5.69
CA LEU A 401 -9.59 -9.19 5.34
C LEU A 401 -8.80 -8.06 6.03
N PHE A 402 -9.48 -7.05 6.58
CA PHE A 402 -8.81 -5.91 7.21
C PHE A 402 -8.46 -6.18 8.67
N PRO A 403 -7.17 -6.11 9.05
CA PRO A 403 -6.75 -6.27 10.44
C PRO A 403 -6.89 -4.95 11.20
N ALA A 404 -8.11 -4.41 11.28
CA ALA A 404 -8.38 -3.06 11.81
C ALA A 404 -9.55 -2.98 12.81
N TYR A 405 -10.16 -4.11 13.19
CA TYR A 405 -11.34 -4.16 14.08
C TYR A 405 -10.98 -4.12 15.57
N PHE A 406 -10.25 -3.07 15.93
CA PHE A 406 -9.90 -2.74 17.30
C PHE A 406 -10.21 -1.27 17.56
N ASN A 407 -10.62 -0.96 18.79
CA ASN A 407 -10.89 0.42 19.18
C ASN A 407 -9.62 1.13 19.64
N ASP A 408 -8.67 0.41 20.22
CA ASP A 408 -7.44 0.99 20.78
C ASP A 408 -6.35 1.22 19.71
N ILE A 409 -5.93 2.47 19.54
CA ILE A 409 -4.81 2.86 18.69
C ILE A 409 -3.51 2.67 19.48
N GLY A 410 -2.59 1.88 18.94
CA GLY A 410 -1.35 1.53 19.63
C GLY A 410 -1.58 0.55 20.79
N ALA A 411 -0.57 0.34 21.63
CA ALA A 411 -0.76 -0.44 22.85
C ALA A 411 -1.33 0.42 23.97
N GLU A 412 -2.56 0.14 24.40
CA GLU A 412 -3.20 0.77 25.55
C GLU A 412 -3.71 -0.28 26.56
N GLY A 413 -4.01 0.19 27.77
CA GLY A 413 -4.51 -0.65 28.88
C GLY A 413 -3.67 -1.90 29.14
N ARG A 414 -4.34 -3.05 29.22
CA ARG A 414 -3.73 -4.33 29.61
C ARG A 414 -2.66 -4.81 28.62
N LEU A 415 -2.78 -4.47 27.34
CA LEU A 415 -1.75 -4.78 26.32
C LEU A 415 -0.46 -4.03 26.60
N ARG A 416 -0.56 -2.74 26.95
CA ARG A 416 0.58 -1.90 27.32
C ARG A 416 1.23 -2.34 28.62
N ASP A 417 0.43 -2.68 29.62
CA ASP A 417 0.92 -3.13 30.92
C ASP A 417 1.67 -4.46 30.81
N THR A 418 1.10 -5.43 30.10
CA THR A 418 1.70 -6.76 29.90
C THR A 418 3.01 -6.67 29.11
N SER A 419 3.02 -5.94 27.98
CA SER A 419 4.22 -5.73 27.17
C SER A 419 5.31 -4.90 27.87
N THR A 420 4.93 -4.02 28.80
CA THR A 420 5.90 -3.29 29.62
C THR A 420 6.49 -4.19 30.70
N ARG A 421 5.65 -4.98 31.37
CA ARG A 421 6.06 -5.89 32.44
C ARG A 421 7.05 -6.93 31.93
N ILE A 422 6.78 -7.58 30.80
CA ILE A 422 7.66 -8.63 30.24
C ILE A 422 9.08 -8.13 29.93
N ASP A 423 9.22 -6.86 29.51
CA ASP A 423 10.51 -6.20 29.27
C ASP A 423 11.19 -5.78 30.58
N GLU A 424 10.42 -5.24 31.53
CA GLU A 424 10.93 -4.71 32.79
C GLU A 424 11.40 -5.78 33.78
N ILE A 425 10.77 -6.96 33.81
CA ILE A 425 11.24 -8.08 34.65
C ILE A 425 12.63 -8.58 34.26
N CYS A 426 13.04 -8.36 33.01
CA CYS A 426 14.40 -8.63 32.54
C CYS A 426 15.33 -7.42 32.63
N LEU A 427 14.90 -6.34 33.30
CA LEU A 427 15.61 -5.06 33.35
C LEU A 427 15.93 -4.49 31.95
N ARG A 428 15.11 -4.80 30.94
CA ARG A 428 15.28 -4.40 29.53
C ARG A 428 16.59 -4.87 28.89
N ARG A 429 17.13 -5.99 29.37
CA ARG A 429 18.39 -6.57 28.89
C ARG A 429 18.21 -7.62 27.80
N ASP A 430 17.02 -8.17 27.62
CA ASP A 430 16.71 -9.06 26.49
C ASP A 430 16.38 -8.22 25.24
N PRO A 431 17.25 -8.22 24.20
CA PRO A 431 17.04 -7.41 23.00
C PRO A 431 15.74 -7.75 22.26
N LEU A 432 15.34 -9.03 22.22
CA LEU A 432 14.16 -9.47 21.48
C LEU A 432 12.88 -9.01 22.19
N THR A 433 12.77 -9.26 23.49
CA THR A 433 11.62 -8.81 24.30
C THR A 433 11.52 -7.28 24.30
N HIS A 434 12.66 -6.58 24.40
CA HIS A 434 12.69 -5.12 24.36
C HIS A 434 12.18 -4.57 23.02
N PHE A 435 12.64 -5.17 21.91
CA PHE A 435 12.20 -4.81 20.57
C PHE A 435 10.70 -5.10 20.36
N LEU A 436 10.21 -6.28 20.76
CA LEU A 436 8.79 -6.66 20.69
C LEU A 436 7.88 -5.66 21.42
N ARG A 437 8.26 -5.23 22.63
CA ARG A 437 7.54 -4.16 23.35
C ARG A 437 7.49 -2.88 22.53
N LYS A 438 8.63 -2.45 21.98
CA LYS A 438 8.74 -1.19 21.24
C LYS A 438 7.92 -1.22 19.95
N GLN A 439 7.94 -2.33 19.23
CA GLN A 439 7.07 -2.59 18.08
C GLN A 439 5.59 -2.51 18.47
N SER A 440 5.22 -3.15 19.58
CA SER A 440 3.85 -3.13 20.09
C SER A 440 3.35 -1.73 20.47
N HIS A 441 4.24 -0.81 20.87
CA HIS A 441 3.88 0.53 21.38
C HIS A 441 3.94 1.64 20.31
N VAL A 442 4.86 1.53 19.36
CA VAL A 442 5.25 2.65 18.51
C VAL A 442 4.76 2.49 17.08
N GLU A 443 4.93 1.31 16.49
CA GLU A 443 4.53 1.05 15.10
C GLU A 443 3.16 0.38 15.03
N SER A 444 2.88 -0.55 15.96
CA SER A 444 1.62 -1.27 16.17
C SER A 444 0.91 -1.62 14.86
N SER A 445 1.14 -2.84 14.39
CA SER A 445 0.47 -3.39 13.21
C SER A 445 0.20 -4.88 13.36
N ASN A 446 -0.51 -5.45 12.39
CA ASN A 446 -0.75 -6.90 12.31
C ASN A 446 0.54 -7.73 12.25
N GLN A 447 1.67 -7.15 11.81
CA GLN A 447 2.98 -7.82 11.82
C GLN A 447 3.49 -8.14 13.24
N THR A 448 3.00 -7.43 14.25
CA THR A 448 3.36 -7.69 15.66
C THR A 448 2.91 -9.08 16.13
N VAL A 449 1.81 -9.59 15.56
CA VAL A 449 1.35 -10.96 15.84
C VAL A 449 2.38 -11.97 15.32
N GLY A 450 2.85 -11.81 14.08
CA GLY A 450 3.89 -12.66 13.50
C GLY A 450 5.22 -12.58 14.28
N LEU A 451 5.63 -11.38 14.72
CA LEU A 451 6.81 -11.22 15.58
C LEU A 451 6.65 -11.96 16.92
N MET A 452 5.45 -11.93 17.52
CA MET A 452 5.15 -12.66 18.76
C MET A 452 5.16 -14.17 18.54
N GLU A 453 4.57 -14.65 17.44
CA GLU A 453 4.58 -16.07 17.05
C GLU A 453 6.01 -16.58 16.84
N GLU A 454 6.82 -15.83 16.09
CA GLU A 454 8.23 -16.18 15.88
C GLU A 454 9.09 -16.07 17.15
N THR A 455 8.71 -15.20 18.09
CA THR A 455 9.34 -15.15 19.42
C THR A 455 9.06 -16.42 20.21
N LEU A 456 7.82 -16.91 20.20
CA LEU A 456 7.43 -18.16 20.87
C LEU A 456 8.02 -19.39 20.17
N ASN A 457 8.05 -19.41 18.83
CA ASN A 457 8.74 -20.44 18.04
C ASN A 457 10.23 -20.48 18.36
N PHE A 458 10.88 -19.32 18.45
CA PHE A 458 12.28 -19.21 18.85
C PHE A 458 12.48 -19.73 20.29
N TRP A 459 11.62 -19.39 21.24
CA TRP A 459 11.70 -19.96 22.59
C TRP A 459 11.50 -21.48 22.58
N ASN A 460 10.60 -22.01 21.74
CA ASN A 460 10.38 -23.45 21.62
C ASN A 460 11.59 -24.19 21.01
N THR A 461 12.23 -23.64 19.98
CA THR A 461 13.19 -24.36 19.13
C THR A 461 14.64 -23.93 19.30
N LYS A 462 14.90 -22.75 19.86
CA LYS A 462 16.17 -22.01 19.83
C LYS A 462 16.68 -21.62 18.43
N ALA A 463 15.90 -21.87 17.37
CA ALA A 463 16.21 -21.46 16.01
C ALA A 463 15.72 -20.02 15.78
N LYS A 464 16.64 -19.09 15.52
CA LYS A 464 16.30 -17.66 15.37
C LYS A 464 16.04 -17.25 13.92
N GLU A 465 16.18 -18.14 12.95
CA GLU A 465 16.04 -17.90 11.51
C GLU A 465 14.69 -17.26 11.16
N GLY A 466 13.60 -17.73 11.78
CA GLY A 466 12.25 -17.22 11.58
C GLY A 466 12.03 -15.78 12.06
N LEU A 467 12.86 -15.27 12.97
CA LEU A 467 12.80 -13.88 13.42
C LEU A 467 13.33 -12.87 12.38
N LYS A 468 14.16 -13.32 11.43
CA LYS A 468 14.88 -12.45 10.48
C LYS A 468 13.99 -11.48 9.70
N PRO A 469 12.77 -11.83 9.24
CA PRO A 469 11.86 -10.89 8.58
C PRO A 469 11.29 -9.85 9.54
N PHE A 470 11.23 -10.12 10.85
CA PHE A 470 10.52 -9.30 11.82
C PHE A 470 11.43 -8.39 12.67
N VAL A 471 12.75 -8.57 12.62
CA VAL A 471 13.70 -7.76 13.39
C VAL A 471 14.74 -7.08 12.48
N PRO A 472 15.25 -5.89 12.85
CA PRO A 472 16.36 -5.25 12.16
C PRO A 472 17.64 -6.11 12.17
N PRO A 473 18.53 -6.01 11.17
CA PRO A 473 19.77 -6.78 11.12
C PRO A 473 20.64 -6.63 12.37
N ASN A 474 20.74 -5.41 12.91
CA ASN A 474 21.54 -5.13 14.11
C ASN A 474 20.96 -5.78 15.39
N ILE A 475 19.64 -5.93 15.49
CA ILE A 475 18.98 -6.64 16.61
C ILE A 475 19.12 -8.15 16.42
N TYR A 476 18.95 -8.65 15.20
CA TYR A 476 19.11 -10.08 14.87
C TYR A 476 20.47 -10.64 15.31
N GLU A 477 21.53 -9.86 15.11
CA GLU A 477 22.89 -10.22 15.54
C GLU A 477 23.06 -10.26 17.06
N GLN A 478 22.32 -9.43 17.80
CA GLN A 478 22.35 -9.36 19.27
C GLN A 478 21.53 -10.46 19.95
N ILE A 479 20.63 -11.13 19.23
CA ILE A 479 19.83 -12.22 19.79
C ILE A 479 20.71 -13.45 20.00
N GLU A 480 21.01 -13.76 21.26
CA GLU A 480 21.68 -14.98 21.68
C GLU A 480 20.71 -16.17 21.65
N THR A 481 21.20 -17.38 21.35
CA THR A 481 20.39 -18.62 21.29
C THR A 481 20.45 -19.45 22.59
N GLU A 482 21.31 -19.02 23.52
CA GLU A 482 21.55 -19.65 24.83
C GLU A 482 21.76 -18.55 25.86
N GLY A 483 21.69 -18.88 27.14
CA GLY A 483 21.94 -17.93 28.23
C GLY A 483 20.70 -17.67 29.09
N PRO A 484 20.83 -16.73 30.05
CA PRO A 484 19.87 -16.58 31.14
C PRO A 484 18.48 -16.13 30.69
N TYR A 485 18.36 -15.54 29.50
CA TYR A 485 17.08 -15.09 28.95
C TYR A 485 16.42 -16.11 28.02
N ILE A 486 17.11 -17.21 27.65
CA ILE A 486 16.64 -18.16 26.65
C ILE A 486 16.45 -19.56 27.25
N ASP A 487 17.41 -20.04 28.06
CA ASP A 487 17.43 -21.44 28.49
C ASP A 487 16.24 -21.83 29.38
N GLY A 488 15.82 -20.93 30.29
CA GLY A 488 14.69 -21.18 31.18
C GLY A 488 13.36 -21.14 30.44
N VAL A 489 13.09 -20.07 29.68
CA VAL A 489 11.86 -19.93 28.87
C VAL A 489 11.73 -21.04 27.83
N HIS A 490 12.83 -21.52 27.25
CA HIS A 490 12.83 -22.64 26.32
C HIS A 490 12.32 -23.92 26.96
N ARG A 491 12.81 -24.27 28.16
CA ARG A 491 12.36 -25.47 28.88
C ARG A 491 10.87 -25.42 29.18
N VAL A 492 10.37 -24.25 29.59
CA VAL A 492 8.94 -24.05 29.89
C VAL A 492 8.10 -24.20 28.62
N VAL A 493 8.45 -23.48 27.55
CA VAL A 493 7.71 -23.50 26.29
C VAL A 493 7.72 -24.88 25.64
N SER A 494 8.88 -25.53 25.56
CA SER A 494 9.00 -26.87 25.01
C SER A 494 8.20 -27.90 25.80
N HIS A 495 8.17 -27.78 27.13
CA HIS A 495 7.34 -28.65 27.97
C HIS A 495 5.85 -28.48 27.66
N ILE A 496 5.35 -27.24 27.57
CA ILE A 496 3.95 -26.96 27.22
C ILE A 496 3.60 -27.57 25.87
N TYR A 497 4.47 -27.37 24.87
CA TYR A 497 4.30 -27.91 23.52
C TYR A 497 4.16 -29.44 23.51
N HIS A 498 5.03 -30.13 24.24
CA HIS A 498 5.02 -31.59 24.29
C HIS A 498 3.86 -32.15 25.11
N THR A 499 3.48 -31.51 26.22
CA THR A 499 2.40 -31.97 27.09
C THR A 499 1.03 -31.79 26.46
N GLU A 500 0.79 -30.66 25.80
CA GLU A 500 -0.49 -30.37 25.13
C GLU A 500 -0.57 -30.90 23.69
N GLY A 501 0.57 -31.34 23.11
CA GLY A 501 0.61 -31.94 21.78
C GLY A 501 0.34 -30.94 20.65
N PHE A 502 0.79 -29.70 20.78
CA PHE A 502 0.56 -28.68 19.76
C PHE A 502 1.49 -28.85 18.54
N ASP A 503 0.91 -28.85 17.34
CA ASP A 503 1.67 -28.85 16.08
C ASP A 503 2.21 -27.44 15.73
N HIS A 504 1.61 -26.38 16.29
CA HIS A 504 1.92 -24.98 15.96
C HIS A 504 1.74 -24.04 17.17
N VAL A 505 2.42 -22.87 17.17
CA VAL A 505 2.40 -21.87 18.28
C VAL A 505 1.01 -21.39 18.60
N THR A 506 0.15 -21.37 17.60
CA THR A 506 -1.26 -20.97 17.71
C THR A 506 -2.01 -21.78 18.76
N GLY A 507 -1.59 -23.03 19.04
CA GLY A 507 -2.10 -23.83 20.15
C GLY A 507 -1.99 -23.14 21.52
N MET A 508 -0.99 -22.29 21.71
CA MET A 508 -0.79 -21.53 22.96
C MET A 508 -1.94 -20.56 23.28
N LEU A 509 -2.75 -20.18 22.31
CA LEU A 509 -3.94 -19.34 22.54
C LEU A 509 -4.96 -20.04 23.47
N HIS A 510 -4.94 -21.38 23.52
CA HIS A 510 -5.86 -22.17 24.33
C HIS A 510 -5.37 -22.44 25.76
N VAL A 511 -4.11 -22.15 26.06
CA VAL A 511 -3.50 -22.43 27.38
C VAL A 511 -4.11 -21.53 28.46
N LYS A 512 -4.65 -22.11 29.55
CA LYS A 512 -5.25 -21.33 30.66
C LYS A 512 -4.18 -20.95 31.69
N GLY A 513 -4.12 -19.66 32.08
CA GLY A 513 -3.08 -19.14 32.99
C GLY A 513 -3.00 -19.83 34.36
N ALA A 514 -4.14 -20.28 34.91
CA ALA A 514 -4.15 -21.01 36.19
C ALA A 514 -3.49 -22.40 36.12
N ARG A 515 -3.53 -23.06 34.96
CA ARG A 515 -2.93 -24.39 34.74
C ARG A 515 -1.41 -24.34 34.59
N LEU A 516 -0.91 -23.28 33.95
CA LEU A 516 0.52 -23.04 33.72
C LEU A 516 1.37 -23.11 35.00
N LYS A 517 0.92 -22.50 36.10
CA LYS A 517 1.71 -22.51 37.35
C LYS A 517 1.77 -23.87 38.02
N GLU A 518 0.71 -24.67 37.91
CA GLU A 518 0.66 -26.02 38.46
C GLU A 518 1.53 -26.97 37.65
N GLU A 519 1.45 -26.92 36.31
CA GLU A 519 2.17 -27.80 35.39
C GLU A 519 3.68 -27.52 35.31
N VAL A 520 4.11 -26.26 35.51
CA VAL A 520 5.51 -25.84 35.34
C VAL A 520 6.32 -25.95 36.64
N SER A 521 5.66 -26.17 37.79
CA SER A 521 6.29 -26.21 39.11
C SER A 521 7.34 -27.33 39.30
N ASP A 522 7.29 -28.37 38.45
CA ASP A 522 8.16 -29.55 38.53
C ASP A 522 9.33 -29.53 37.52
N ILE A 523 9.52 -28.46 36.73
CA ILE A 523 10.59 -28.44 35.70
C ILE A 523 11.97 -28.08 36.32
N PRO A 524 12.98 -28.98 36.25
CA PRO A 524 14.29 -28.71 36.84
C PRO A 524 15.03 -27.55 36.16
N GLY A 525 15.53 -26.61 36.97
CA GLY A 525 16.38 -25.51 36.51
C GLY A 525 15.64 -24.37 35.80
N VAL A 526 14.32 -24.29 35.97
CA VAL A 526 13.49 -23.14 35.60
C VAL A 526 13.34 -22.24 36.83
N SER A 527 13.48 -20.92 36.64
CA SER A 527 13.25 -19.94 37.71
C SER A 527 11.82 -19.40 37.69
N ASP A 528 11.33 -18.87 38.82
CA ASP A 528 10.02 -18.18 38.86
C ASP A 528 9.92 -17.05 37.83
N LEU A 529 11.05 -16.40 37.53
CA LEU A 529 11.15 -15.37 36.50
C LEU A 529 10.84 -15.93 35.11
N ASP A 530 11.35 -17.12 34.77
CA ASP A 530 11.10 -17.74 33.46
C ASP A 530 9.62 -18.11 33.30
N VAL A 531 8.98 -18.61 34.36
CA VAL A 531 7.55 -18.91 34.37
C VAL A 531 6.72 -17.65 34.19
N GLU A 532 7.02 -16.58 34.94
CA GLU A 532 6.33 -15.29 34.82
C GLU A 532 6.49 -14.72 33.39
N ARG A 533 7.68 -14.84 32.80
CA ARG A 533 7.92 -14.40 31.41
C ARG A 533 7.05 -15.14 30.40
N VAL A 534 6.96 -16.47 30.50
CA VAL A 534 6.13 -17.26 29.59
C VAL A 534 4.64 -16.97 29.79
N GLU A 535 4.18 -16.81 31.04
CA GLU A 535 2.80 -16.41 31.35
C GLU A 535 2.45 -15.05 30.72
N LEU A 536 3.35 -14.07 30.85
CA LEU A 536 3.20 -12.75 30.23
C LEU A 536 3.27 -12.82 28.70
N ALA A 537 4.14 -13.65 28.13
CA ALA A 537 4.25 -13.82 26.68
C ALA A 537 2.98 -14.43 26.07
N ILE A 538 2.42 -15.46 26.70
CA ILE A 538 1.16 -16.08 26.29
C ILE A 538 0.01 -15.08 26.43
N THR A 539 -0.03 -14.31 27.54
CA THR A 539 -1.03 -13.26 27.73
C THR A 539 -0.90 -12.16 26.67
N LEU A 540 0.32 -11.71 26.39
CA LEU A 540 0.61 -10.72 25.35
C LEU A 540 0.18 -11.24 23.97
N TYR A 541 0.48 -12.50 23.66
CA TYR A 541 0.07 -13.13 22.41
C TYR A 541 -1.44 -13.15 22.25
N LYS A 542 -2.19 -13.54 23.29
CA LYS A 542 -3.66 -13.52 23.26
C LYS A 542 -4.25 -12.13 23.03
N LEU A 543 -3.67 -11.10 23.66
CA LEU A 543 -4.12 -9.72 23.52
C LEU A 543 -3.80 -9.17 22.12
N LEU A 544 -2.60 -9.44 21.59
CA LEU A 544 -2.22 -9.07 20.22
C LEU A 544 -3.09 -9.79 19.18
N TYR A 545 -3.33 -11.09 19.39
CA TYR A 545 -4.17 -11.89 18.51
C TYR A 545 -5.61 -11.38 18.51
N GLN A 546 -6.20 -11.09 19.68
CA GLN A 546 -7.54 -10.52 19.78
C GLN A 546 -7.69 -9.15 19.13
N LYS A 547 -6.61 -8.36 19.17
CA LYS A 547 -6.58 -7.03 18.59
C LYS A 547 -6.65 -7.10 17.06
N TYR A 548 -5.79 -7.91 16.43
CA TYR A 548 -5.66 -7.93 14.97
C TYR A 548 -6.45 -9.03 14.26
N ASN A 549 -6.94 -10.04 14.98
CA ASN A 549 -7.76 -11.11 14.45
C ASN A 549 -9.19 -11.08 15.02
N LEU A 550 -10.12 -11.68 14.28
CA LEU A 550 -11.54 -11.75 14.64
C LEU A 550 -11.85 -12.91 15.61
N GLY A 551 -10.84 -13.65 16.06
CA GLY A 551 -10.97 -14.79 16.96
C GLY A 551 -11.25 -14.37 18.41
N PHE A 552 -11.92 -15.25 19.15
CA PHE A 552 -12.26 -15.03 20.56
C PHE A 552 -11.24 -15.68 21.49
N THR A 553 -10.57 -14.86 22.31
CA THR A 553 -9.74 -15.30 23.43
C THR A 553 -10.30 -14.81 24.78
N GLU A 554 -10.79 -13.56 24.86
CA GLU A 554 -11.38 -12.99 26.10
C GLU A 554 -12.64 -12.13 25.82
N ILE A 555 -13.83 -12.64 26.19
CA ILE A 555 -15.14 -11.97 25.92
C ILE A 555 -15.37 -10.76 26.83
N ASP A 556 -15.15 -10.91 28.13
CA ASP A 556 -15.54 -9.89 29.12
C ASP A 556 -14.75 -8.58 28.97
N GLY A 557 -13.46 -8.68 28.65
CA GLY A 557 -12.60 -7.51 28.40
C GLY A 557 -13.11 -6.70 27.21
N TYR A 558 -13.42 -7.36 26.09
CA TYR A 558 -13.90 -6.71 24.87
C TYR A 558 -15.30 -6.09 25.05
N LEU A 559 -16.23 -6.80 25.68
CA LEU A 559 -17.55 -6.24 25.98
C LEU A 559 -17.47 -5.04 26.93
N GLY A 560 -16.48 -5.02 27.83
CA GLY A 560 -16.19 -3.86 28.68
C GLY A 560 -15.84 -2.62 27.87
N GLN A 561 -14.96 -2.76 26.89
CA GLN A 561 -14.56 -1.67 25.98
C GLN A 561 -15.76 -1.14 25.16
N LEU A 562 -16.63 -2.05 24.72
CA LEU A 562 -17.83 -1.69 23.95
C LEU A 562 -18.97 -1.09 24.80
N GLN A 563 -18.91 -1.08 26.14
CA GLN A 563 -20.00 -0.45 26.92
C GLN A 563 -20.18 1.03 26.60
N ALA A 564 -19.09 1.71 26.22
CA ALA A 564 -19.15 3.09 25.81
C ALA A 564 -19.73 3.27 24.39
N SER A 565 -19.73 2.26 23.51
CA SER A 565 -20.00 2.42 22.06
C SER A 565 -21.44 2.79 21.70
N GLY A 566 -22.39 2.64 22.63
CA GLY A 566 -23.81 2.90 22.35
C GLY A 566 -24.51 1.75 21.61
N LEU A 567 -23.83 0.59 21.47
CA LEU A 567 -24.39 -0.60 20.83
C LEU A 567 -25.69 -1.07 21.51
N PRO A 568 -26.62 -1.65 20.73
CA PRO A 568 -27.93 -2.03 21.23
C PRO A 568 -27.84 -3.12 22.30
N ASP A 569 -28.24 -2.81 23.54
CA ASP A 569 -28.58 -3.78 24.60
C ASP A 569 -27.53 -4.88 24.84
N LEU A 570 -26.29 -4.48 25.14
CA LEU A 570 -25.20 -5.40 25.51
C LEU A 570 -25.55 -6.32 26.70
N GLY A 571 -26.52 -5.94 27.52
CA GLY A 571 -27.04 -6.78 28.60
C GLY A 571 -27.70 -8.06 28.09
N LYS A 572 -28.46 -8.00 26.99
CA LYS A 572 -28.99 -9.23 26.34
C LYS A 572 -27.89 -10.12 25.81
N LEU A 573 -26.82 -9.55 25.26
CA LEU A 573 -25.68 -10.33 24.76
C LEU A 573 -24.96 -11.04 25.91
N LYS A 574 -24.73 -10.37 27.04
CA LYS A 574 -24.19 -11.01 28.26
C LYS A 574 -25.05 -12.20 28.72
N LYS A 575 -26.37 -12.04 28.77
CA LYS A 575 -27.33 -13.12 29.07
C LYS A 575 -27.35 -14.25 28.04
N ALA A 576 -26.92 -13.99 26.80
CA ALA A 576 -26.75 -15.03 25.80
C ALA A 576 -25.47 -15.84 26.07
N PHE A 577 -24.40 -15.20 26.51
CA PHE A 577 -23.17 -15.89 26.89
C PHE A 577 -23.31 -16.77 28.13
N GLU A 578 -24.14 -16.36 29.09
CA GLU A 578 -24.49 -17.12 30.30
C GLU A 578 -25.41 -18.32 30.03
N GLU A 579 -25.98 -18.47 28.83
CA GLU A 579 -26.83 -19.63 28.50
C GLU A 579 -25.98 -20.90 28.34
N GLU A 580 -26.38 -21.96 29.06
CA GLU A 580 -25.73 -23.27 29.03
C GLU A 580 -26.23 -24.14 27.88
N ASP A 581 -27.50 -24.01 27.48
CA ASP A 581 -28.08 -24.77 26.37
C ASP A 581 -27.59 -24.22 25.02
N SER A 582 -26.83 -25.04 24.29
CA SER A 582 -26.21 -24.68 23.00
C SER A 582 -27.22 -24.17 21.97
N LYS A 583 -28.40 -24.78 21.87
CA LYS A 583 -29.43 -24.38 20.89
C LYS A 583 -30.06 -23.04 21.26
N LYS A 584 -30.41 -22.82 22.54
CA LYS A 584 -30.94 -21.54 23.02
C LYS A 584 -29.89 -20.43 22.91
N LYS A 585 -28.64 -20.74 23.22
CA LYS A 585 -27.51 -19.83 23.07
C LYS A 585 -27.37 -19.39 21.61
N LEU A 586 -27.36 -20.34 20.68
CA LEU A 586 -27.32 -20.07 19.25
C LEU A 586 -28.46 -19.15 18.79
N ILE A 587 -29.70 -19.45 19.18
CA ILE A 587 -30.88 -18.61 18.85
C ILE A 587 -30.70 -17.18 19.38
N LYS A 588 -30.26 -17.01 20.63
CA LYS A 588 -30.02 -15.69 21.23
C LYS A 588 -28.91 -14.92 20.51
N LEU A 589 -27.84 -15.60 20.10
CA LEU A 589 -26.73 -14.99 19.37
C LEU A 589 -27.13 -14.57 17.95
N LEU A 590 -27.86 -15.43 17.22
CA LEU A 590 -28.39 -15.10 15.89
C LEU A 590 -29.36 -13.91 15.95
N ALA A 591 -30.25 -13.86 16.95
CA ALA A 591 -31.14 -12.71 17.16
C ALA A 591 -30.37 -11.41 17.49
N TYR A 592 -29.22 -11.51 18.15
CA TYR A 592 -28.37 -10.34 18.40
C TYR A 592 -27.63 -9.90 17.13
N LEU A 593 -27.11 -10.84 16.34
CA LEU A 593 -26.51 -10.58 15.02
C LEU A 593 -27.49 -9.91 14.07
N GLU A 594 -28.76 -10.26 14.10
CA GLU A 594 -29.82 -9.58 13.33
C GLU A 594 -29.88 -8.09 13.66
N ARG A 595 -29.88 -7.74 14.95
CA ARG A 595 -29.87 -6.33 15.39
C ARG A 595 -28.60 -5.60 15.00
N LEU A 596 -27.44 -6.27 15.04
CA LEU A 596 -26.19 -5.67 14.57
C LEU A 596 -26.23 -5.42 13.06
N LYS A 597 -26.79 -6.35 12.27
CA LYS A 597 -26.99 -6.17 10.83
C LYS A 597 -27.90 -4.97 10.53
N GLU A 598 -28.98 -4.79 11.29
CA GLU A 598 -29.86 -3.61 11.17
C GLU A 598 -29.10 -2.30 11.39
N VAL A 599 -28.22 -2.26 12.39
CA VAL A 599 -27.35 -1.10 12.66
C VAL A 599 -26.37 -0.87 11.51
N ILE A 600 -25.68 -1.92 11.05
CA ILE A 600 -24.69 -1.82 9.97
C ILE A 600 -25.32 -1.33 8.66
N LEU A 601 -26.54 -1.79 8.36
CA LEU A 601 -27.26 -1.43 7.13
C LEU A 601 -28.15 -0.18 7.28
N SER A 602 -28.13 0.48 8.44
CA SER A 602 -28.96 1.67 8.65
C SER A 602 -28.54 2.79 7.71
N GLY A 603 -29.53 3.58 7.25
CA GLY A 603 -29.26 4.80 6.47
C GLY A 603 -28.82 5.99 7.32
N GLU A 604 -28.65 5.79 8.63
CA GLU A 604 -28.23 6.83 9.57
C GLU A 604 -26.71 6.90 9.65
N ASP A 605 -26.18 8.13 9.76
CA ASP A 605 -24.79 8.37 10.11
C ASP A 605 -24.69 8.59 11.63
N TYR A 606 -23.79 7.87 12.29
CA TYR A 606 -23.58 7.98 13.73
C TYR A 606 -22.37 8.85 14.08
N GLU A 607 -22.39 9.41 15.29
CA GLU A 607 -21.30 10.25 15.80
C GLU A 607 -20.02 9.43 16.01
N ILE A 608 -18.92 9.95 15.46
CA ILE A 608 -17.57 9.39 15.63
C ILE A 608 -16.97 9.95 16.92
N ARG A 609 -16.54 9.08 17.82
CA ARG A 609 -15.84 9.44 19.06
C ARG A 609 -14.38 9.01 18.97
N GLU A 610 -13.48 9.99 19.03
CA GLU A 610 -12.04 9.78 18.87
C GLU A 610 -11.25 10.51 19.94
N ASP A 611 -10.47 9.77 20.72
CA ASP A 611 -9.58 10.30 21.75
C ASP A 611 -8.12 9.98 21.39
N ILE A 612 -7.51 10.80 20.52
CA ILE A 612 -6.19 10.52 19.93
C ILE A 612 -5.12 11.47 20.47
N TYR A 613 -4.05 10.91 21.04
CA TYR A 613 -2.90 11.62 21.60
C TYR A 613 -1.63 11.36 20.80
N ARG A 614 -0.74 12.37 20.73
CA ARG A 614 0.55 12.29 20.03
C ARG A 614 1.72 12.55 21.00
N LYS A 615 2.65 11.60 21.10
CA LYS A 615 3.93 11.77 21.83
C LYS A 615 5.09 11.80 20.84
N ARG A 616 6.00 12.77 21.00
CA ARG A 616 7.29 12.80 20.29
C ARG A 616 8.33 12.07 21.11
N HIS A 617 8.82 10.94 20.62
CA HIS A 617 10.00 10.28 21.19
C HIS A 617 11.26 10.91 20.59
N PHE A 618 11.96 11.75 21.36
CA PHE A 618 13.11 12.55 20.91
C PHE A 618 14.37 11.74 20.53
N THR A 619 14.40 10.43 20.77
CA THR A 619 15.63 9.62 20.62
C THR A 619 15.60 8.70 19.41
N VAL A 620 14.45 8.53 18.74
CA VAL A 620 14.29 7.62 17.57
C VAL A 620 13.42 8.22 16.44
N ASP A 621 12.92 9.46 16.56
CA ASP A 621 12.12 10.14 15.52
C ASP A 621 10.85 9.38 15.05
N ILE A 622 10.41 8.35 15.77
CA ILE A 622 9.15 7.64 15.45
C ILE A 622 7.97 8.34 16.15
N PRO A 623 6.99 8.86 15.41
CA PRO A 623 5.80 9.49 15.99
C PRO A 623 4.92 8.42 16.64
N SER A 624 4.86 8.37 17.96
CA SER A 624 3.95 7.47 18.68
C SER A 624 2.57 8.13 18.83
N MET A 625 1.52 7.45 18.35
CA MET A 625 0.13 7.83 18.51
C MET A 625 -0.59 6.76 19.34
N TYR A 626 -1.43 7.18 20.28
CA TYR A 626 -2.25 6.27 21.08
C TYR A 626 -3.60 6.89 21.35
N GLY A 627 -4.62 6.08 21.62
CA GLY A 627 -5.98 6.57 21.78
C GLY A 627 -7.04 5.51 21.54
N SER A 628 -8.27 5.96 21.32
CA SER A 628 -9.38 5.09 20.93
C SER A 628 -10.23 5.68 19.80
N TYR A 629 -10.80 4.81 18.98
CA TYR A 629 -11.77 5.12 17.93
C TYR A 629 -13.06 4.35 18.16
N HIS A 630 -14.20 5.04 18.15
CA HIS A 630 -15.53 4.43 18.26
C HIS A 630 -16.50 5.06 17.27
N GLU A 631 -17.19 4.21 16.50
CA GLU A 631 -18.35 4.57 15.68
C GLU A 631 -19.28 3.34 15.64
N MET A 632 -20.59 3.56 15.64
CA MET A 632 -21.55 2.50 15.92
C MET A 632 -21.61 1.40 14.85
N LYS A 633 -21.54 1.73 13.56
CA LYS A 633 -21.50 0.72 12.49
C LYS A 633 -20.18 -0.05 12.50
N PHE A 634 -19.06 0.64 12.70
CA PHE A 634 -17.75 0.01 12.85
C PHE A 634 -17.71 -0.97 14.03
N ASP A 635 -18.17 -0.54 15.21
CA ASP A 635 -18.23 -1.35 16.43
C ASP A 635 -19.19 -2.55 16.25
N ALA A 636 -20.34 -2.33 15.60
CA ALA A 636 -21.31 -3.38 15.29
C ALA A 636 -20.74 -4.42 14.31
N LEU A 637 -19.99 -3.99 13.29
CA LEU A 637 -19.35 -4.90 12.35
C LEU A 637 -18.25 -5.73 13.02
N GLY A 638 -17.36 -5.08 13.79
CA GLY A 638 -16.30 -5.74 14.53
C GLY A 638 -16.83 -6.74 15.57
N LEU A 639 -17.97 -6.44 16.20
CA LEU A 639 -18.67 -7.38 17.09
C LEU A 639 -19.34 -8.51 16.32
N SER A 640 -20.00 -8.22 15.19
CA SER A 640 -20.65 -9.24 14.35
C SER A 640 -19.68 -10.35 13.94
N PHE A 641 -18.50 -9.99 13.43
CA PHE A 641 -17.49 -10.97 13.02
C PHE A 641 -17.01 -11.86 14.16
N ARG A 642 -16.83 -11.28 15.35
CA ARG A 642 -16.47 -12.07 16.52
C ARG A 642 -17.60 -13.05 16.82
N LEU A 643 -18.83 -12.56 17.03
CA LEU A 643 -20.00 -13.40 17.34
C LEU A 643 -20.23 -14.51 16.31
N GLU A 644 -20.00 -14.25 15.03
CA GLU A 644 -20.09 -15.25 13.97
C GLU A 644 -19.09 -16.40 14.14
N ASN A 645 -17.85 -16.11 14.56
CA ASN A 645 -16.89 -17.17 14.88
C ASN A 645 -17.39 -18.07 16.02
N MET A 646 -18.04 -17.50 17.04
CA MET A 646 -18.67 -18.31 18.10
C MET A 646 -19.86 -19.11 17.59
N VAL A 647 -20.70 -18.50 16.77
CA VAL A 647 -21.86 -19.15 16.17
C VAL A 647 -21.43 -20.34 15.32
N ASN A 648 -20.35 -20.22 14.55
CA ASN A 648 -19.78 -21.31 13.76
C ASN A 648 -19.35 -22.50 14.64
N VAL A 649 -18.62 -22.24 15.73
CA VAL A 649 -18.21 -23.29 16.68
C VAL A 649 -19.43 -23.98 17.31
N ILE A 650 -20.48 -23.22 17.65
CA ILE A 650 -21.71 -23.80 18.20
C ILE A 650 -22.44 -24.66 17.15
N PHE A 651 -22.48 -24.21 15.88
CA PHE A 651 -23.03 -25.01 14.79
C PHE A 651 -22.26 -26.31 14.57
N GLU A 652 -20.92 -26.27 14.59
CA GLU A 652 -20.06 -27.46 14.46
C GLU A 652 -20.38 -28.48 15.55
N ASN A 653 -20.37 -28.05 16.82
CA ASN A 653 -20.72 -28.92 17.96
C ASN A 653 -22.13 -29.51 17.83
N ILE A 654 -23.11 -28.69 17.43
CA ILE A 654 -24.49 -29.16 17.21
C ILE A 654 -24.56 -30.22 16.12
N VAL A 655 -23.80 -30.08 15.02
CA VAL A 655 -23.79 -31.06 13.93
C VAL A 655 -23.14 -32.36 14.37
N GLU A 656 -22.06 -32.30 15.16
CA GLU A 656 -21.39 -33.48 15.72
C GLU A 656 -22.27 -34.28 16.70
N GLU A 657 -23.17 -33.60 17.42
CA GLU A 657 -24.10 -34.23 18.36
C GLU A 657 -25.27 -35.00 17.68
N ILE A 658 -25.50 -34.82 16.38
CA ILE A 658 -26.61 -35.49 15.67
C ILE A 658 -26.28 -36.96 15.43
N ASP A 659 -27.01 -37.86 16.09
CA ASP A 659 -26.95 -39.30 15.79
C ASP A 659 -27.67 -39.62 14.46
N LEU A 660 -26.89 -39.76 13.39
CA LEU A 660 -27.38 -40.18 12.07
C LEU A 660 -27.45 -41.70 11.90
N GLY A 661 -27.08 -42.49 12.92
CA GLY A 661 -27.13 -43.95 12.89
C GLY A 661 -28.56 -44.52 12.87
N LEU A 662 -29.50 -43.84 13.53
CA LEU A 662 -30.93 -44.18 13.51
C LEU A 662 -31.80 -42.95 13.18
N ILE A 663 -32.23 -42.84 11.93
CA ILE A 663 -33.06 -41.71 11.48
C ILE A 663 -34.53 -41.96 11.86
N THR A 664 -35.00 -41.24 12.87
CA THR A 664 -36.40 -41.23 13.30
C THR A 664 -37.12 -39.97 12.84
N LYS A 665 -38.46 -39.94 12.95
CA LYS A 665 -39.24 -38.72 12.71
C LYS A 665 -38.82 -37.56 13.63
N ALA A 666 -38.42 -37.87 14.86
CA ALA A 666 -37.89 -36.88 15.80
C ALA A 666 -36.55 -36.30 15.30
N ALA A 667 -35.67 -37.14 14.74
CA ALA A 667 -34.43 -36.69 14.11
C ALA A 667 -34.70 -35.73 12.94
N PHE A 668 -35.70 -35.99 12.08
CA PHE A 668 -36.06 -35.04 11.02
C PHE A 668 -36.62 -33.71 11.54
N HIS A 669 -37.38 -33.70 12.63
CA HIS A 669 -37.79 -32.45 13.27
C HIS A 669 -36.58 -31.66 13.81
N GLN A 670 -35.61 -32.35 14.42
CA GLN A 670 -34.37 -31.72 14.90
C GLN A 670 -33.55 -31.16 13.73
N ILE A 671 -33.37 -31.92 12.65
CA ILE A 671 -32.69 -31.46 11.43
C ILE A 671 -33.39 -30.24 10.83
N TYR A 672 -34.72 -30.26 10.73
CA TYR A 672 -35.50 -29.11 10.25
C TYR A 672 -35.25 -27.86 11.08
N ASP A 673 -35.27 -27.97 12.42
CA ASP A 673 -34.97 -26.84 13.30
C ASP A 673 -33.57 -26.27 13.05
N TYR A 674 -32.55 -27.13 12.87
CA TYR A 674 -31.20 -26.67 12.60
C TYR A 674 -31.04 -26.07 11.21
N LEU A 675 -31.66 -26.64 10.18
CA LEU A 675 -31.63 -26.08 8.82
C LEU A 675 -32.25 -24.67 8.77
N ARG A 676 -33.27 -24.40 9.60
CA ARG A 676 -33.81 -23.03 9.75
C ARG A 676 -32.81 -22.07 10.38
N LEU A 677 -32.02 -22.54 11.36
CA LEU A 677 -30.98 -21.72 11.98
C LEU A 677 -29.83 -21.46 10.99
N PHE A 678 -29.45 -22.45 10.18
CA PHE A 678 -28.48 -22.26 9.09
C PHE A 678 -28.99 -21.25 8.05
N ASP A 679 -30.24 -21.37 7.59
CA ASP A 679 -30.83 -20.39 6.66
C ASP A 679 -30.85 -18.97 7.24
N LEU A 680 -31.21 -18.82 8.52
CA LEU A 680 -31.12 -17.54 9.21
C LEU A 680 -29.67 -17.00 9.24
N ALA A 681 -28.70 -17.84 9.57
CA ALA A 681 -27.29 -17.45 9.60
C ALA A 681 -26.78 -17.00 8.22
N LEU A 682 -27.14 -17.72 7.15
CA LEU A 682 -26.81 -17.35 5.77
C LEU A 682 -27.42 -16.00 5.40
N LYS A 683 -28.69 -15.77 5.73
CA LYS A 683 -29.37 -14.48 5.53
C LYS A 683 -28.69 -13.35 6.29
N LEU A 684 -28.24 -13.59 7.51
CA LEU A 684 -27.48 -12.62 8.31
C LEU A 684 -26.12 -12.28 7.68
N ASP A 685 -25.52 -13.19 6.93
CA ASP A 685 -24.30 -12.96 6.15
C ASP A 685 -24.56 -12.34 4.75
N GLY A 686 -25.82 -12.03 4.43
CA GLY A 686 -26.23 -11.42 3.17
C GLY A 686 -26.46 -12.42 2.02
N MET A 687 -26.57 -13.71 2.33
CA MET A 687 -26.86 -14.77 1.37
C MET A 687 -28.32 -15.20 1.50
N SER A 688 -29.09 -15.05 0.43
CA SER A 688 -30.50 -15.43 0.40
C SER A 688 -30.75 -16.40 -0.75
N SER A 689 -31.48 -17.48 -0.48
CA SER A 689 -31.83 -18.48 -1.50
C SER A 689 -33.31 -18.85 -1.41
N LEU A 690 -34.07 -18.47 -2.44
CA LEU A 690 -35.47 -18.88 -2.59
C LEU A 690 -35.61 -20.40 -2.71
N GLU A 691 -34.58 -21.08 -3.24
CA GLU A 691 -34.58 -22.53 -3.32
C GLU A 691 -34.47 -23.17 -1.94
N MET A 692 -33.58 -22.66 -1.08
CA MET A 692 -33.44 -23.11 0.31
C MET A 692 -34.75 -22.93 1.08
N GLU A 693 -35.39 -21.77 0.97
CA GLU A 693 -36.69 -21.48 1.60
C GLU A 693 -37.77 -22.46 1.15
N ARG A 694 -37.86 -22.73 -0.16
CA ARG A 694 -38.82 -23.70 -0.70
C ARG A 694 -38.57 -25.10 -0.17
N GLN A 695 -37.31 -25.53 -0.01
CA GLN A 695 -37.01 -26.85 0.55
C GLN A 695 -37.33 -26.94 2.04
N LEU A 696 -37.11 -25.86 2.81
CA LEU A 696 -37.54 -25.76 4.20
C LEU A 696 -39.06 -25.90 4.31
N ASP A 697 -39.82 -25.21 3.45
CA ASP A 697 -41.28 -25.33 3.41
C ASP A 697 -41.71 -26.76 3.07
N LEU A 698 -41.11 -27.40 2.06
CA LEU A 698 -41.41 -28.79 1.70
C LEU A 698 -41.12 -29.76 2.85
N LEU A 699 -39.99 -29.59 3.55
CA LEU A 699 -39.65 -30.40 4.71
C LEU A 699 -40.66 -30.21 5.84
N ALA A 700 -41.04 -28.96 6.14
CA ALA A 700 -42.03 -28.64 7.16
C ALA A 700 -43.36 -29.37 6.92
N HIS A 701 -43.90 -29.26 5.70
CA HIS A 701 -45.15 -29.95 5.33
C HIS A 701 -45.01 -31.47 5.35
N SER A 702 -43.87 -32.01 4.89
CA SER A 702 -43.63 -33.46 4.88
C SER A 702 -43.62 -34.07 6.28
N LEU A 703 -43.19 -33.31 7.30
CA LEU A 703 -43.19 -33.75 8.70
C LEU A 703 -44.61 -33.89 9.27
N GLU A 704 -45.60 -33.21 8.71
CA GLU A 704 -47.00 -33.30 9.17
C GLU A 704 -47.75 -34.47 8.52
N ILE A 705 -47.31 -34.94 7.35
CA ILE A 705 -47.97 -35.99 6.57
C ILE A 705 -47.74 -37.37 7.20
N LYS A 706 -48.81 -38.16 7.31
CA LYS A 706 -48.74 -39.59 7.72
C LYS A 706 -48.36 -40.45 6.52
N GLY A 707 -47.38 -41.33 6.68
CA GLY A 707 -46.95 -42.27 5.63
C GLY A 707 -46.01 -41.68 4.57
N PHE A 708 -45.37 -40.54 4.85
CA PHE A 708 -44.33 -39.99 3.98
C PHE A 708 -43.14 -40.97 3.92
N SER A 709 -42.74 -41.35 2.71
CA SER A 709 -41.73 -42.38 2.50
C SER A 709 -40.30 -41.82 2.62
N PHE A 710 -39.35 -42.70 2.94
CA PHE A 710 -37.93 -42.33 2.97
C PHE A 710 -37.41 -41.80 1.64
N THR A 711 -37.87 -42.36 0.51
CA THR A 711 -37.48 -41.89 -0.83
C THR A 711 -37.93 -40.44 -1.06
N GLN A 712 -39.13 -40.07 -0.59
CA GLN A 712 -39.61 -38.70 -0.70
C GLN A 712 -38.82 -37.73 0.18
N TYR A 713 -38.41 -38.14 1.39
CA TYR A 713 -37.48 -37.33 2.20
C TYR A 713 -36.15 -37.16 1.49
N LEU A 714 -35.62 -38.23 0.90
CA LEU A 714 -34.36 -38.20 0.17
C LEU A 714 -34.40 -37.23 -1.02
N ASP A 715 -35.54 -37.12 -1.71
CA ASP A 715 -35.72 -36.13 -2.78
C ASP A 715 -35.69 -34.68 -2.25
N ILE A 716 -36.27 -34.42 -1.07
CA ILE A 716 -36.18 -33.10 -0.40
C ILE A 716 -34.71 -32.79 -0.02
N PHE A 717 -33.99 -33.75 0.56
CA PHE A 717 -32.58 -33.56 0.93
C PHE A 717 -31.64 -33.40 -0.27
N ARG A 718 -31.93 -34.06 -1.40
CA ARG A 718 -31.27 -33.75 -2.68
C ARG A 718 -31.52 -32.31 -3.11
N GLY A 719 -32.75 -31.82 -2.94
CA GLY A 719 -33.10 -30.42 -3.15
C GLY A 719 -32.28 -29.46 -2.28
N PHE A 720 -32.10 -29.77 -0.99
CA PHE A 720 -31.21 -29.00 -0.12
C PHE A 720 -29.75 -29.00 -0.61
N SER A 721 -29.22 -30.16 -1.00
CA SER A 721 -27.86 -30.26 -1.55
C SER A 721 -27.68 -29.40 -2.81
N GLN A 722 -28.69 -29.35 -3.68
CA GLN A 722 -28.66 -28.49 -4.86
C GLN A 722 -28.73 -27.01 -4.49
N ALA A 723 -29.59 -26.64 -3.55
CA ALA A 723 -29.70 -25.27 -3.05
C ALA A 723 -28.37 -24.77 -2.47
N VAL A 724 -27.70 -25.59 -1.65
CA VAL A 724 -26.38 -25.27 -1.09
C VAL A 724 -25.32 -25.13 -2.20
N SER A 725 -25.31 -26.05 -3.18
CA SER A 725 -24.41 -25.95 -4.34
C SER A 725 -24.61 -24.65 -5.11
N ASN A 726 -25.86 -24.23 -5.33
CA ASN A 726 -26.19 -22.98 -6.01
C ASN A 726 -25.75 -21.76 -5.18
N ILE A 727 -25.95 -21.76 -3.86
CA ILE A 727 -25.45 -20.69 -2.97
C ILE A 727 -23.93 -20.54 -3.09
N VAL A 728 -23.18 -21.66 -3.04
CA VAL A 728 -21.72 -21.64 -3.21
C VAL A 728 -21.33 -21.06 -4.57
N ASN A 729 -22.01 -21.48 -5.63
CA ASN A 729 -21.72 -20.99 -6.97
C ASN A 729 -22.02 -19.49 -7.13
N ASP A 730 -23.15 -19.01 -6.63
CA ASP A 730 -23.60 -17.63 -6.83
C ASP A 730 -22.80 -16.63 -5.98
N TYR A 731 -22.48 -16.97 -4.74
CA TYR A 731 -21.87 -16.04 -3.77
C TYR A 731 -20.35 -16.18 -3.64
N PHE A 732 -19.74 -17.29 -4.08
CA PHE A 732 -18.29 -17.51 -3.95
C PHE A 732 -17.60 -17.81 -5.28
N ASN A 733 -18.15 -18.67 -6.14
CA ASN A 733 -17.46 -19.03 -7.38
C ASN A 733 -17.66 -17.98 -8.47
N ASN A 734 -18.89 -17.82 -8.96
CA ASN A 734 -19.22 -17.00 -10.13
C ASN A 734 -18.81 -15.52 -9.94
N ILE A 735 -18.92 -15.01 -8.72
CA ILE A 735 -18.62 -13.61 -8.41
C ILE A 735 -17.11 -13.29 -8.44
N HIS A 736 -16.25 -14.29 -8.27
CA HIS A 736 -14.80 -14.14 -8.22
C HIS A 736 -14.06 -14.78 -9.40
N GLN A 737 -14.61 -15.81 -10.03
CA GLN A 737 -13.91 -16.68 -10.98
C GLN A 737 -13.21 -15.93 -12.14
N ASP A 738 -13.91 -15.04 -12.83
CA ASP A 738 -13.36 -14.30 -13.97
C ASP A 738 -12.24 -13.34 -13.53
N ASN A 739 -12.47 -12.62 -12.43
CA ASN A 739 -11.47 -11.71 -11.86
C ASN A 739 -10.25 -12.49 -11.35
N LEU A 740 -10.46 -13.63 -10.69
CA LEU A 740 -9.40 -14.46 -10.14
C LEU A 740 -8.50 -14.97 -11.26
N SER A 741 -9.09 -15.48 -12.34
CA SER A 741 -8.34 -15.97 -13.51
C SER A 741 -7.50 -14.86 -14.14
N ARG A 742 -8.08 -13.65 -14.28
CA ARG A 742 -7.38 -12.47 -14.81
C ARG A 742 -6.23 -12.01 -13.90
N ILE A 743 -6.48 -11.95 -12.59
CA ILE A 743 -5.51 -11.47 -11.59
C ILE A 743 -4.35 -12.45 -11.44
N LEU A 744 -4.62 -13.76 -11.40
CA LEU A 744 -3.57 -14.78 -11.34
C LEU A 744 -2.64 -14.74 -12.56
N GLY A 745 -3.13 -14.32 -13.73
CA GLY A 745 -2.30 -14.09 -14.91
C GLY A 745 -1.38 -12.86 -14.81
N GLN A 746 -1.55 -12.00 -13.79
CA GLN A 746 -0.82 -10.73 -13.63
C GLN A 746 0.04 -10.69 -12.35
N VAL A 747 -0.35 -11.39 -11.29
CA VAL A 747 0.37 -11.40 -10.01
C VAL A 747 1.61 -12.29 -10.10
N LEU A 748 2.77 -11.72 -9.79
CA LEU A 748 4.03 -12.46 -9.69
C LEU A 748 4.01 -13.40 -8.47
N SER A 749 4.59 -14.59 -8.60
CA SER A 749 4.64 -15.58 -7.51
C SER A 749 5.28 -15.03 -6.23
N GLU A 750 6.28 -14.16 -6.35
CA GLU A 750 6.96 -13.49 -5.23
C GLU A 750 6.05 -12.56 -4.41
N ARG A 751 4.89 -12.16 -4.95
CA ARG A 751 3.90 -11.31 -4.28
C ARG A 751 2.78 -12.10 -3.61
N LEU A 752 2.73 -13.42 -3.81
CA LEU A 752 1.75 -14.28 -3.17
C LEU A 752 2.16 -14.54 -1.73
N MET A 753 1.18 -14.64 -0.83
CA MET A 753 1.42 -15.08 0.54
C MET A 753 1.93 -16.52 0.57
N ASP A 754 2.81 -16.81 1.54
CA ASP A 754 3.51 -18.10 1.69
C ASP A 754 2.58 -19.32 1.70
N LYS A 755 1.37 -19.18 2.24
CA LYS A 755 0.37 -20.27 2.29
C LYS A 755 -0.10 -20.77 0.91
N TYR A 756 0.18 -20.01 -0.16
CA TYR A 756 -0.13 -20.40 -1.54
C TYR A 756 1.09 -20.88 -2.31
N LEU A 757 2.28 -20.84 -1.70
CA LEU A 757 3.52 -21.29 -2.31
C LEU A 757 3.77 -22.78 -1.97
N PRO A 758 4.47 -23.53 -2.84
CA PRO A 758 4.69 -24.97 -2.69
C PRO A 758 5.60 -25.38 -1.53
#